data_AF-A0A7C0TYM2-F1
#
_entry.id   AF-A0A7C0TYM2-F1
#
_cell.length_a   1.000
_cell.length_b   1.000
_cell.length_c   1.000
_cell.angle_alpha   90.00
_cell.angle_beta   90.00
_cell.angle_gamma   90.00
#
_symmetry.space_group_name_H-M   'P 1'
#
loop_
_entity.id
_entity.type
_entity.pdbx_description
1 polymer ?
#
loop_
_entity_poly.entity_id
_entity_poly.type
_entity_poly.pdbx_seq_one_letter_code
_entity_poly.pdbx_strand_id
1 'polypeptide(L)'
;MVKKYVRQPIVVVLGHVDHGKCVHPDETVFLSDGRFIKISELFDESLTLIKEGNYEWIAEHIPIYTLTKEGRVEPKKTSYVWRVKYDGELIKVTLSDGSVVRVTPEHPFLTLKGWKRADKLSKDDYVAIPSYIPFNQNIRKLRETLIKLILRKLMKLKNNEVMLKLGHNKYVRFKDLINTGDEGKILNTLYGVREIVISKEKGGKEVIKVPITIEEWRIFFQALCDYLRSKQRKSERISRASSRGLDMQESKYMFTLLSDNLNDIEGVELPDFKDLAHYFGGTHQLFKALAETMQALISYGMRSLLLLHNTLPLVKFLNPSLSDFIELSQYAPLNLLKYLLRTCFPSLIFKKPSEEKPFEVSITLPERRELMLIKWLLLRIGVVAEYAEISAEGRVLGVLKVRGKENLLRLYRFLYSIELNAKMRRKMKALTVYIQKLIEEKVRESREPYVKVDWAEDIVFVKVKDISRVRYSGYLYDLSVDDTQNFIVNGVIVHNTTLLDKIRGTAVVKKEAGEMTQHVGASVIPADVIEKIAQPLKKIIPFQLKIPGLLFIDTPGHEIFSNLRRRGGSVADFAILVIDVIEGVQRQTIESIEILRERRVPFVVAANKIDRIYGWRSNPDTPFLITMRRQDPSVLARLDEYIYRIVADLAKLGFSADRFDKVRDFTRTLAIVPVSAKTGEGIPELLAILAGLTQKYLIGRLEVTVGPAKGVVLEVKEITGLGTCMDVIIYDGVLKKGDLIVVAGKGGPITTRVRSLLMPKPLEEIRVAGTKFMSVNEVSAAAGVRVVAPNLEDALAGSPLYVVPSTKELPTYISKVIEEVKQIRFSKNIDGVVVKADTLGTLEAVVQTLEKKGIPVRLADVGPLSKREVIEASIVAKSNKYLGVILLFNVKPLPDAEELVRKEGIPVFSSNIVYKLIESYEEWVAKEKEREKLAQLAKLVRPGKIRVLPGYIFRRSNPAIVGIEVLGGVIRPGYPLMREDGRRLGEIMQIQERGKALPEARVGQAVAISIRGNVLVGRHFDEGDILYTDMPERDVVELVNKFRSELSDDEIMVLKEIIAIKRKKRPTFALSVQPYLK
;
A
#
# COMPACT_ATOMS: atom_id res chain seq x y z
N MET A 1 -3.77 42.62 -29.96
CA MET A 1 -4.52 41.73 -29.06
C MET A 1 -3.70 40.47 -28.84
N VAL A 2 -3.32 40.15 -27.61
CA VAL A 2 -2.59 38.89 -27.34
C VAL A 2 -3.57 37.73 -27.56
N LYS A 3 -3.20 36.79 -28.43
CA LYS A 3 -4.06 35.62 -28.73
C LYS A 3 -4.18 34.81 -27.43
N LYS A 4 -5.40 34.69 -26.91
CA LYS A 4 -5.71 33.87 -25.73
C LYS A 4 -6.45 32.60 -26.16
N TYR A 5 -6.19 31.50 -25.47
CA TYR A 5 -6.96 30.26 -25.62
C TYR A 5 -7.33 29.71 -24.24
N VAL A 6 -8.35 28.85 -24.17
CA VAL A 6 -8.79 28.23 -22.91
C VAL A 6 -8.02 26.93 -22.70
N ARG A 7 -7.29 26.80 -21.59
CA ARG A 7 -6.64 25.52 -21.21
C ARG A 7 -7.59 24.59 -20.48
N GLN A 8 -7.16 23.35 -20.35
CA GLN A 8 -7.80 22.36 -19.47
C GLN A 8 -7.72 22.84 -18.01
N PRO A 9 -8.79 22.68 -17.21
CA PRO A 9 -8.73 22.84 -15.77
C PRO A 9 -7.80 21.79 -15.16
N ILE A 10 -7.01 22.23 -14.18
CA ILE A 10 -6.15 21.37 -13.38
C ILE A 10 -7.00 20.90 -12.19
N VAL A 11 -7.29 19.60 -12.16
CA VAL A 11 -8.13 18.95 -11.15
C VAL A 11 -7.25 18.09 -10.25
N VAL A 12 -7.29 18.34 -8.94
CA VAL A 12 -6.60 17.49 -7.96
C VAL A 12 -7.58 16.51 -7.30
N VAL A 13 -7.18 15.26 -7.11
CA VAL A 13 -8.01 14.26 -6.41
C VAL A 13 -7.48 14.04 -5.02
N LEU A 14 -8.18 14.59 -4.04
CA LEU A 14 -7.85 14.52 -2.62
C LEU A 14 -8.83 13.56 -1.95
N GLY A 15 -8.44 12.84 -0.91
CA GLY A 15 -9.40 12.08 -0.14
C GLY A 15 -8.81 10.89 0.61
N HIS A 16 -9.71 10.17 1.28
CA HIS A 16 -9.35 8.99 2.05
C HIS A 16 -8.87 7.88 1.09
N VAL A 17 -7.56 7.76 0.92
CA VAL A 17 -6.97 6.55 0.34
C VAL A 17 -6.77 5.60 1.49
N ASP A 18 -7.42 4.45 1.41
CA ASP A 18 -7.31 3.33 2.34
C ASP A 18 -5.95 3.31 3.05
N HIS A 19 -5.91 3.84 4.28
CA HIS A 19 -4.71 3.74 5.09
C HIS A 19 -4.60 2.31 5.57
N GLY A 20 -3.43 1.71 5.34
CA GLY A 20 -3.15 0.38 5.84
C GLY A 20 -3.78 -0.72 5.01
N LYS A 21 -3.37 -0.88 3.75
CA LYS A 21 -3.37 -2.19 3.09
C LYS A 21 -1.98 -2.80 3.10
N CYS A 22 -1.31 -2.73 4.25
CA CYS A 22 0.06 -3.18 4.38
C CYS A 22 0.11 -4.61 4.93
N VAL A 23 1.17 -5.31 4.56
CA VAL A 23 1.52 -6.65 5.03
C VAL A 23 2.72 -6.58 5.96
N HIS A 24 2.84 -7.58 6.83
CA HIS A 24 3.97 -7.71 7.75
C HIS A 24 5.31 -7.96 6.99
N PRO A 25 6.49 -7.54 7.49
CA PRO A 25 7.79 -7.67 6.81
C PRO A 25 8.19 -9.09 6.43
N ASP A 26 7.77 -10.06 7.23
CA ASP A 26 8.06 -11.48 7.02
C ASP A 26 7.17 -12.15 5.98
N GLU A 27 6.17 -11.45 5.45
CA GLU A 27 5.27 -12.00 4.46
C GLU A 27 6.02 -12.14 3.12
N THR A 28 5.89 -13.28 2.47
CA THR A 28 6.64 -13.60 1.25
C THR A 28 5.86 -13.26 0.00
N VAL A 29 6.53 -12.62 -0.94
CA VAL A 29 6.01 -12.27 -2.26
C VAL A 29 6.61 -13.25 -3.27
N PHE A 30 5.80 -13.64 -4.25
CA PHE A 30 6.25 -14.54 -5.30
C PHE A 30 6.65 -13.77 -6.56
N LEU A 31 7.94 -13.87 -6.89
CA LEU A 31 8.54 -13.21 -8.04
C LEU A 31 8.37 -14.03 -9.33
N SER A 32 8.33 -13.36 -10.47
CA SER A 32 8.23 -14.03 -11.78
C SER A 32 9.46 -14.89 -12.13
N ASP A 33 10.58 -14.71 -11.42
CA ASP A 33 11.79 -15.51 -11.57
C ASP A 33 11.75 -16.84 -10.76
N GLY A 34 10.66 -17.08 -10.03
CA GLY A 34 10.44 -18.28 -9.23
C GLY A 34 10.96 -18.20 -7.80
N ARG A 35 11.47 -17.05 -7.34
CA ARG A 35 11.85 -16.84 -5.93
C ARG A 35 10.64 -16.51 -5.06
N PHE A 36 10.64 -17.08 -3.86
CA PHE A 36 9.89 -16.55 -2.72
C PHE A 36 10.84 -15.69 -1.92
N ILE A 37 10.48 -14.42 -1.71
CA ILE A 37 11.31 -13.48 -0.99
C ILE A 37 10.43 -12.77 0.03
N LYS A 38 10.95 -12.53 1.23
CA LYS A 38 10.22 -11.70 2.20
C LYS A 38 10.06 -10.31 1.62
N ILE A 39 8.92 -9.67 1.85
CA ILE A 39 8.68 -8.32 1.33
C ILE A 39 9.69 -7.30 1.88
N SER A 40 10.22 -7.53 3.10
CA SER A 40 11.33 -6.77 3.66
C SER A 40 12.65 -6.97 2.91
N GLU A 41 13.03 -8.21 2.64
CA GLU A 41 14.23 -8.54 1.86
C GLU A 41 14.13 -8.03 0.42
N LEU A 42 12.94 -8.13 -0.18
CA LEU A 42 12.67 -7.58 -1.51
C LEU A 42 12.90 -6.08 -1.56
N PHE A 43 12.54 -5.38 -0.49
CA PHE A 43 12.76 -3.96 -0.34
C PHE A 43 14.24 -3.61 -0.12
N ASP A 44 14.93 -4.39 0.71
CA ASP A 44 16.33 -4.15 1.08
C ASP A 44 17.32 -4.55 -0.04
N GLU A 45 16.93 -5.41 -0.99
CA GLU A 45 17.73 -5.76 -2.20
C GLU A 45 17.86 -4.60 -3.21
N SER A 46 17.04 -3.56 -3.08
CA SER A 46 16.93 -2.48 -4.05
C SER A 46 17.94 -1.35 -3.81
N LEU A 47 18.53 -0.85 -4.90
CA LEU A 47 19.61 0.15 -4.86
C LEU A 47 19.10 1.59 -4.85
N THR A 48 17.81 1.79 -5.17
CA THR A 48 17.19 3.11 -5.34
C THR A 48 16.18 3.40 -4.23
N LEU A 49 16.69 3.77 -3.06
CA LEU A 49 15.90 4.07 -1.87
C LEU A 49 15.55 5.56 -1.79
N ILE A 50 14.27 5.87 -1.78
CA ILE A 50 13.76 7.23 -1.56
C ILE A 50 13.13 7.26 -0.15
N LYS A 51 13.51 8.26 0.67
CA LYS A 51 13.06 8.40 2.06
C LYS A 51 12.30 9.71 2.26
N GLU A 52 11.09 9.64 2.82
CA GLU A 52 10.32 10.81 3.24
C GLU A 52 9.62 10.51 4.58
N GLY A 53 10.06 11.19 5.66
CA GLY A 53 9.48 11.02 7.00
C GLY A 53 9.64 9.60 7.58
N ASN A 54 8.52 8.93 7.91
CA ASN A 54 8.45 7.56 8.46
C ASN A 54 8.35 6.47 7.38
N TYR A 55 8.49 6.85 6.11
CA TYR A 55 8.20 6.01 4.96
C TYR A 55 9.40 5.95 4.03
N GLU A 56 9.59 4.78 3.44
CA GLU A 56 10.67 4.53 2.51
C GLU A 56 10.09 3.77 1.32
N TRP A 57 10.45 4.13 0.10
CA TRP A 57 9.99 3.41 -1.09
C TRP A 57 11.09 3.24 -2.14
N ILE A 58 10.87 2.24 -2.99
CA ILE A 58 11.70 1.92 -4.14
C ILE A 58 10.84 1.99 -5.40
N ALA A 59 11.35 2.66 -6.44
CA ALA A 59 10.69 2.80 -7.74
C ALA A 59 11.23 1.75 -8.74
N GLU A 60 11.34 0.50 -8.27
CA GLU A 60 11.88 -0.61 -9.05
C GLU A 60 10.76 -1.49 -9.59
N HIS A 61 10.87 -1.86 -10.87
CA HIS A 61 9.88 -2.69 -11.57
C HIS A 61 10.12 -4.18 -11.32
N ILE A 62 9.87 -4.61 -10.09
CA ILE A 62 9.97 -6.01 -9.69
C ILE A 62 8.78 -6.76 -10.30
N PRO A 63 9.02 -7.80 -11.13
CA PRO A 63 7.94 -8.61 -11.68
C PRO A 63 7.43 -9.61 -10.64
N ILE A 64 6.15 -9.48 -10.26
CA ILE A 64 5.47 -10.31 -9.27
C ILE A 64 4.20 -10.91 -9.87
N TYR A 65 3.70 -12.01 -9.31
CA TYR A 65 2.43 -12.59 -9.77
C TYR A 65 1.21 -11.86 -9.21
N THR A 66 0.22 -11.69 -10.09
CA THR A 66 -1.04 -11.00 -9.79
C THR A 66 -2.21 -11.73 -10.46
N LEU A 67 -3.42 -11.44 -10.03
CA LEU A 67 -4.67 -11.96 -10.59
C LEU A 67 -5.21 -11.00 -11.65
N THR A 68 -5.46 -11.46 -12.87
CA THR A 68 -6.13 -10.66 -13.90
C THR A 68 -7.63 -10.57 -13.66
N LYS A 69 -8.34 -9.71 -14.41
CA LYS A 69 -9.80 -9.56 -14.32
C LYS A 69 -10.54 -10.84 -14.73
N GLU A 70 -9.90 -11.67 -15.55
CA GLU A 70 -10.38 -12.96 -16.03
C GLU A 70 -10.06 -14.10 -15.05
N GLY A 71 -9.51 -13.79 -13.87
CA GLY A 71 -9.22 -14.78 -12.84
C GLY A 71 -7.99 -15.65 -13.14
N ARG A 72 -7.05 -15.16 -13.97
CA ARG A 72 -5.79 -15.84 -14.29
C ARG A 72 -4.61 -15.31 -13.49
N VAL A 73 -3.65 -16.18 -13.16
CA VAL A 73 -2.45 -15.79 -12.40
C VAL A 73 -1.31 -15.49 -13.36
N GLU A 74 -0.91 -14.22 -13.48
CA GLU A 74 0.08 -13.75 -14.45
C GLU A 74 1.13 -12.80 -13.81
N PRO A 75 2.38 -12.81 -14.31
CA PRO A 75 3.42 -11.91 -13.81
C PRO A 75 3.21 -10.48 -14.33
N LYS A 76 3.20 -9.50 -13.43
CA LYS A 76 3.11 -8.07 -13.69
C LYS A 76 4.20 -7.32 -12.94
N LYS A 77 4.65 -6.19 -13.49
CA LYS A 77 5.69 -5.37 -12.86
C LYS A 77 5.07 -4.45 -11.82
N THR A 78 5.70 -4.38 -10.66
CA THR A 78 5.37 -3.39 -9.63
C THR A 78 5.69 -1.98 -10.12
N SER A 79 4.90 -1.01 -9.68
CA SER A 79 5.13 0.41 -9.92
C SER A 79 5.88 1.04 -8.75
N TYR A 80 5.54 0.63 -7.52
CA TYR A 80 6.21 1.02 -6.29
C TYR A 80 6.17 -0.12 -5.28
N VAL A 81 7.22 -0.23 -4.47
CA VAL A 81 7.22 -0.99 -3.21
C VAL A 81 7.52 0.00 -2.10
N TRP A 82 6.68 0.07 -1.06
CA TRP A 82 6.90 0.98 0.07
C TRP A 82 6.86 0.28 1.41
N ARG A 83 7.55 0.87 2.39
CA ARG A 83 7.47 0.52 3.81
C ARG A 83 7.12 1.72 4.68
N VAL A 84 6.40 1.47 5.77
CA VAL A 84 5.88 2.46 6.71
C VAL A 84 6.14 2.03 8.15
N LYS A 85 6.63 2.92 9.02
CA LYS A 85 6.59 2.66 10.47
C LYS A 85 5.16 2.63 10.99
N TYR A 86 4.79 1.54 11.64
CA TYR A 86 3.48 1.26 12.19
C TYR A 86 3.60 0.84 13.65
N ASP A 87 2.68 1.32 14.49
CA ASP A 87 2.49 0.88 15.86
C ASP A 87 0.99 0.69 16.10
N GLY A 88 0.54 -0.55 16.22
CA GLY A 88 -0.89 -0.88 16.27
C GLY A 88 -1.18 -2.39 16.24
N GLU A 89 -2.40 -2.76 15.90
CA GLU A 89 -2.85 -4.15 15.81
C GLU A 89 -2.87 -4.65 14.35
N LEU A 90 -2.22 -5.77 14.09
CA LEU A 90 -2.37 -6.56 12.87
C LEU A 90 -3.39 -7.67 13.06
N ILE A 91 -3.99 -8.10 11.96
CA ILE A 91 -4.85 -9.28 11.89
C ILE A 91 -4.06 -10.39 11.21
N LYS A 92 -3.89 -11.49 11.95
CA LYS A 92 -3.33 -12.74 11.47
C LYS A 92 -4.47 -13.64 11.01
N VAL A 93 -4.57 -13.86 9.71
CA VAL A 93 -5.53 -14.77 9.09
C VAL A 93 -4.83 -16.09 8.81
N THR A 94 -5.38 -17.19 9.33
CA THR A 94 -4.90 -18.55 9.09
C THR A 94 -5.96 -19.31 8.30
N LEU A 95 -5.58 -19.84 7.15
CA LEU A 95 -6.45 -20.63 6.28
C LEU A 95 -6.35 -22.13 6.63
N SER A 96 -7.33 -22.91 6.19
CA SER A 96 -7.42 -24.35 6.50
C SER A 96 -6.36 -25.22 5.80
N ASP A 97 -5.72 -24.71 4.75
CA ASP A 97 -4.56 -25.30 4.07
C ASP A 97 -3.22 -25.04 4.79
N GLY A 98 -3.23 -24.23 5.85
CA GLY A 98 -2.04 -23.85 6.61
C GLY A 98 -1.43 -22.51 6.19
N SER A 99 -1.94 -21.85 5.15
CA SER A 99 -1.49 -20.52 4.73
C SER A 99 -1.79 -19.48 5.82
N VAL A 100 -0.83 -18.61 6.10
CA VAL A 100 -0.94 -17.57 7.12
C VAL A 100 -0.52 -16.23 6.54
N VAL A 101 -1.36 -15.22 6.74
CA VAL A 101 -1.08 -13.84 6.32
C VAL A 101 -1.34 -12.88 7.47
N ARG A 102 -0.39 -11.99 7.74
CA ARG A 102 -0.53 -10.89 8.71
C ARG A 102 -0.64 -9.57 7.98
N VAL A 103 -1.77 -8.91 8.19
CA VAL A 103 -2.13 -7.67 7.50
C VAL A 103 -2.71 -6.67 8.48
N THR A 104 -2.74 -5.41 8.08
CA THR A 104 -3.54 -4.38 8.74
C THR A 104 -5.04 -4.73 8.73
N PRO A 105 -5.84 -4.23 9.70
CA PRO A 105 -7.27 -4.54 9.81
C PRO A 105 -8.10 -4.24 8.54
N GLU A 106 -7.71 -3.20 7.81
CA GLU A 106 -8.36 -2.68 6.60
C GLU A 106 -8.07 -3.49 5.32
N HIS A 107 -7.16 -4.47 5.39
CA HIS A 107 -6.65 -5.16 4.22
C HIS A 107 -7.70 -6.10 3.59
N PRO A 108 -8.01 -5.99 2.28
CA PRO A 108 -9.06 -6.78 1.65
C PRO A 108 -8.57 -8.15 1.16
N PHE A 109 -9.33 -9.19 1.47
CA PHE A 109 -9.20 -10.54 0.94
C PHE A 109 -10.30 -10.85 -0.07
N LEU A 110 -9.98 -11.52 -1.17
CA LEU A 110 -10.98 -11.97 -2.14
C LEU A 110 -11.75 -13.16 -1.56
N THR A 111 -13.06 -13.02 -1.32
CA THR A 111 -13.92 -14.11 -0.84
C THR A 111 -14.94 -14.54 -1.89
N LEU A 112 -15.64 -15.66 -1.65
CA LEU A 112 -16.75 -16.11 -2.50
C LEU A 112 -17.86 -15.07 -2.69
N LYS A 113 -17.98 -14.12 -1.75
CA LYS A 113 -18.94 -13.01 -1.79
C LYS A 113 -18.31 -11.68 -2.23
N GLY A 114 -17.08 -11.72 -2.78
CA GLY A 114 -16.29 -10.55 -3.17
C GLY A 114 -15.25 -10.15 -2.12
N TRP A 115 -14.64 -8.98 -2.32
CA TRP A 115 -13.58 -8.47 -1.44
C TRP A 115 -14.10 -8.13 -0.04
N LYS A 116 -13.46 -8.65 1.00
CA LYS A 116 -13.84 -8.47 2.41
C LYS A 116 -12.61 -8.08 3.25
N ARG A 117 -12.75 -7.08 4.13
CA ARG A 117 -11.66 -6.62 5.01
C ARG A 117 -11.25 -7.69 6.02
N ALA A 118 -9.97 -7.70 6.40
CA ALA A 118 -9.39 -8.61 7.38
C ALA A 118 -10.16 -8.59 8.72
N ASP A 119 -10.55 -7.40 9.21
CA ASP A 119 -11.27 -7.24 10.47
C ASP A 119 -12.74 -7.66 10.44
N LYS A 120 -13.27 -7.88 9.23
CA LYS A 120 -14.63 -8.37 9.00
C LYS A 120 -14.66 -9.83 8.58
N LEU A 121 -13.51 -10.47 8.35
CA LEU A 121 -13.47 -11.91 8.07
C LEU A 121 -14.02 -12.69 9.26
N SER A 122 -14.67 -13.81 8.97
CA SER A 122 -15.09 -14.80 9.95
C SER A 122 -14.60 -16.19 9.54
N LYS A 123 -14.69 -17.16 10.46
CA LYS A 123 -14.32 -18.56 10.20
C LYS A 123 -15.24 -19.26 9.16
N ASP A 124 -16.31 -18.61 8.74
CA ASP A 124 -17.22 -19.10 7.70
C ASP A 124 -16.88 -18.58 6.29
N ASP A 125 -15.98 -17.60 6.18
CA ASP A 125 -15.53 -17.10 4.90
C ASP A 125 -14.51 -18.04 4.26
N TYR A 126 -14.45 -18.00 2.93
CA TYR A 126 -13.42 -18.65 2.14
C TYR A 126 -12.64 -17.58 1.38
N VAL A 127 -11.31 -17.65 1.42
CA VAL A 127 -10.40 -16.67 0.84
C VAL A 127 -9.70 -17.26 -0.37
N ALA A 128 -9.56 -16.48 -1.45
CA ALA A 128 -8.95 -16.92 -2.69
C ALA A 128 -7.43 -17.05 -2.56
N ILE A 129 -6.94 -18.20 -3.01
CA ILE A 129 -5.54 -18.52 -3.24
C ILE A 129 -5.36 -18.90 -4.72
N PRO A 130 -4.17 -18.74 -5.32
CA PRO A 130 -3.90 -19.31 -6.63
C PRO A 130 -3.96 -20.84 -6.57
N SER A 131 -4.67 -21.45 -7.52
CA SER A 131 -4.76 -22.91 -7.69
C SER A 131 -3.45 -23.50 -8.22
N TYR A 132 -2.68 -22.67 -8.91
CA TYR A 132 -1.36 -22.95 -9.45
C TYR A 132 -0.56 -21.65 -9.47
N ILE A 133 0.68 -21.72 -9.00
CA ILE A 133 1.67 -20.65 -9.13
C ILE A 133 2.68 -21.14 -10.17
N PRO A 134 2.96 -20.40 -11.28
CA PRO A 134 3.88 -20.87 -12.31
C PRO A 134 5.31 -21.01 -11.75
N PHE A 135 5.63 -22.22 -11.32
CA PHE A 135 6.94 -22.55 -10.79
C PHE A 135 7.82 -22.95 -11.98
N ASN A 136 8.84 -22.16 -12.31
CA ASN A 136 9.84 -22.59 -13.29
C ASN A 136 10.79 -23.62 -12.64
N GLN A 137 10.22 -24.79 -12.33
CA GLN A 137 10.88 -25.95 -11.76
C GLN A 137 11.97 -26.51 -12.69
N ASN A 138 11.91 -26.14 -13.96
CA ASN A 138 12.82 -26.59 -15.01
C ASN A 138 14.21 -25.97 -14.88
N ILE A 139 14.36 -24.68 -14.56
CA ILE A 139 15.69 -24.05 -14.47
C ILE A 139 16.46 -24.53 -13.23
N ARG A 140 15.79 -24.67 -12.08
CA ARG A 140 16.41 -25.20 -10.86
C ARG A 140 16.81 -26.67 -11.03
N LYS A 141 15.94 -27.53 -11.58
CA LYS A 141 16.29 -28.94 -11.87
C LYS A 141 17.41 -29.05 -12.91
N LEU A 142 17.42 -28.19 -13.94
CA LEU A 142 18.49 -28.17 -14.95
C LEU A 142 19.83 -27.74 -14.33
N ARG A 143 19.82 -26.66 -13.52
CA ARG A 143 21.00 -26.15 -12.80
C ARG A 143 21.51 -27.16 -11.77
N GLU A 144 20.63 -27.78 -11.00
CA GLU A 144 20.97 -28.86 -10.05
C GLU A 144 21.54 -30.09 -10.76
N THR A 145 20.98 -30.49 -11.90
CA THR A 145 21.45 -31.64 -12.68
C THR A 145 22.82 -31.37 -13.31
N LEU A 146 23.02 -30.17 -13.86
CA LEU A 146 24.29 -29.78 -14.48
C LEU A 146 25.39 -29.56 -13.44
N ILE A 147 25.08 -28.94 -12.30
CA ILE A 147 26.00 -28.84 -11.16
C ILE A 147 26.37 -30.23 -10.67
N LYS A 148 25.42 -31.16 -10.49
CA LYS A 148 25.71 -32.56 -10.12
C LYS A 148 26.60 -33.28 -11.14
N LEU A 149 26.40 -33.04 -12.44
CA LEU A 149 27.24 -33.57 -13.52
C LEU A 149 28.67 -33.01 -13.49
N ILE A 150 28.80 -31.69 -13.32
CA ILE A 150 30.09 -31.00 -13.20
C ILE A 150 30.82 -31.47 -11.94
N LEU A 151 30.13 -31.54 -10.79
CA LEU A 151 30.67 -32.03 -9.53
C LEU A 151 31.10 -33.50 -9.62
N ARG A 152 30.31 -34.38 -10.27
CA ARG A 152 30.71 -35.78 -10.53
C ARG A 152 31.97 -35.90 -11.38
N LYS A 153 32.20 -34.96 -12.31
CA LYS A 153 33.38 -34.93 -13.17
C LYS A 153 34.60 -34.36 -12.42
N LEU A 154 34.38 -33.34 -11.58
CA LEU A 154 35.41 -32.74 -10.72
C LEU A 154 35.89 -33.69 -9.62
N MET A 155 34.99 -34.48 -9.02
CA MET A 155 35.35 -35.50 -8.01
C MET A 155 36.20 -36.64 -8.58
N LYS A 156 36.26 -36.82 -9.90
CA LYS A 156 37.12 -37.81 -10.57
C LYS A 156 38.55 -37.30 -10.84
N LEU A 157 38.82 -36.00 -10.66
CA LEU A 157 40.14 -35.41 -10.85
C LEU A 157 40.98 -35.64 -9.59
N LYS A 158 41.62 -36.82 -9.47
CA LYS A 158 42.33 -37.23 -8.25
C LYS A 158 43.53 -36.35 -7.85
N ASN A 159 44.01 -35.46 -8.72
CA ASN A 159 45.27 -34.72 -8.52
C ASN A 159 45.18 -33.19 -8.71
N ASN A 160 43.99 -32.57 -8.82
CA ASN A 160 43.86 -31.12 -9.06
C ASN A 160 43.21 -30.38 -7.88
N GLU A 161 43.74 -29.23 -7.47
CA GLU A 161 43.07 -28.32 -6.53
C GLU A 161 41.92 -27.57 -7.23
N VAL A 162 40.69 -27.76 -6.72
CA VAL A 162 39.47 -27.10 -7.23
C VAL A 162 39.08 -25.95 -6.31
N MET A 163 39.10 -24.74 -6.85
CA MET A 163 38.74 -23.49 -6.19
C MET A 163 37.43 -22.94 -6.76
N LEU A 164 36.45 -22.68 -5.90
CA LEU A 164 35.16 -22.12 -6.26
C LEU A 164 35.16 -20.61 -6.01
N LYS A 165 34.89 -19.81 -7.05
CA LYS A 165 34.83 -18.35 -6.94
C LYS A 165 33.38 -17.90 -6.76
N LEU A 166 33.09 -17.25 -5.64
CA LEU A 166 31.74 -16.86 -5.23
C LEU A 166 31.39 -15.39 -5.58
N GLY A 167 32.36 -14.63 -6.13
CA GLY A 167 32.25 -13.19 -6.36
C GLY A 167 33.60 -12.56 -6.74
N HIS A 168 33.72 -11.24 -6.68
CA HIS A 168 34.88 -10.52 -7.25
C HIS A 168 36.24 -10.76 -6.59
N ASN A 169 36.33 -11.43 -5.42
CA ASN A 169 37.63 -11.83 -4.83
C ASN A 169 37.54 -12.95 -3.78
N LYS A 170 36.43 -13.72 -3.74
CA LYS A 170 36.21 -14.75 -2.72
C LYS A 170 36.33 -16.15 -3.33
N TYR A 171 37.33 -16.91 -2.87
CA TYR A 171 37.58 -18.29 -3.28
C TYR A 171 37.38 -19.26 -2.11
N VAL A 172 36.78 -20.41 -2.39
CA VAL A 172 36.63 -21.51 -1.43
C VAL A 172 37.19 -22.79 -2.05
N ARG A 173 38.09 -23.48 -1.35
CA ARG A 173 38.53 -24.81 -1.76
C ARG A 173 37.36 -25.77 -1.67
N PHE A 174 37.07 -26.47 -2.76
CA PHE A 174 35.96 -27.41 -2.83
C PHE A 174 36.06 -28.53 -1.78
N LYS A 175 37.28 -28.96 -1.47
CA LYS A 175 37.56 -29.97 -0.43
C LYS A 175 37.21 -29.45 0.98
N ASP A 176 37.57 -28.21 1.29
CA ASP A 176 37.25 -27.58 2.58
C ASP A 176 35.74 -27.41 2.74
N LEU A 177 35.03 -27.10 1.65
CA LEU A 177 33.57 -27.00 1.64
C LEU A 177 32.89 -28.34 1.93
N ILE A 178 33.31 -29.42 1.27
CA ILE A 178 32.75 -30.77 1.51
C ILE A 178 33.04 -31.22 2.95
N ASN A 179 34.23 -30.95 3.47
CA ASN A 179 34.64 -31.36 4.81
C ASN A 179 33.85 -30.66 5.93
N THR A 180 33.05 -29.63 5.63
CA THR A 180 32.19 -28.99 6.64
C THR A 180 31.01 -29.85 7.07
N GLY A 181 30.57 -30.84 6.27
CA GLY A 181 29.44 -31.72 6.59
C GLY A 181 28.06 -31.05 6.68
N ASP A 182 27.99 -29.72 6.54
CA ASP A 182 26.76 -28.94 6.62
C ASP A 182 26.15 -28.80 5.22
N GLU A 183 25.13 -29.62 4.92
CA GLU A 183 24.44 -29.61 3.62
C GLU A 183 23.88 -28.23 3.26
N GLY A 184 23.38 -27.47 4.23
CA GLY A 184 22.85 -26.12 4.00
C GLY A 184 23.94 -25.14 3.55
N LYS A 185 25.10 -25.20 4.21
CA LYS A 185 26.27 -24.37 3.87
C LYS A 185 26.92 -24.77 2.55
N ILE A 186 26.99 -26.07 2.26
CA ILE A 186 27.47 -26.61 0.98
C ILE A 186 26.57 -26.12 -0.16
N LEU A 187 25.25 -26.26 -0.02
CA LEU A 187 24.28 -25.83 -1.02
C LEU A 187 24.30 -24.32 -1.25
N ASN A 188 24.25 -23.51 -0.19
CA ASN A 188 24.31 -22.04 -0.30
C ASN A 188 25.61 -21.55 -0.95
N THR A 189 26.74 -22.19 -0.63
CA THR A 189 28.02 -21.86 -1.24
C THR A 189 28.03 -22.22 -2.74
N LEU A 190 27.49 -23.39 -3.11
CA LEU A 190 27.41 -23.81 -4.52
C LEU A 190 26.49 -22.92 -5.37
N TYR A 191 25.41 -22.37 -4.80
CA TYR A 191 24.52 -21.45 -5.52
C TYR A 191 25.17 -20.09 -5.84
N GLY A 192 26.17 -19.68 -5.06
CA GLY A 192 26.93 -18.46 -5.26
C GLY A 192 28.12 -18.58 -6.23
N VAL A 193 28.45 -19.78 -6.72
CA VAL A 193 29.63 -20.00 -7.58
C VAL A 193 29.42 -19.39 -8.95
N ARG A 194 30.31 -18.45 -9.30
CA ARG A 194 30.36 -17.80 -10.62
C ARG A 194 31.42 -18.42 -11.52
N GLU A 195 32.53 -18.90 -10.94
CA GLU A 195 33.63 -19.54 -11.68
C GLU A 195 34.19 -20.73 -10.90
N ILE A 196 34.58 -21.79 -11.60
CA ILE A 196 35.31 -22.94 -11.06
C ILE A 196 36.73 -22.87 -11.61
N VAL A 197 37.72 -22.74 -10.73
CA VAL A 197 39.14 -22.67 -11.08
C VAL A 197 39.81 -23.99 -10.73
N ILE A 198 40.44 -24.63 -11.70
CA ILE A 198 41.14 -25.90 -11.55
C ILE A 198 42.64 -25.66 -11.74
N SER A 199 43.44 -25.91 -10.71
CA SER A 199 44.90 -25.88 -10.79
C SER A 199 45.42 -27.25 -11.22
N LYS A 200 46.14 -27.33 -12.35
CA LYS A 200 46.73 -28.58 -12.87
C LYS A 200 48.18 -28.74 -12.41
N GLU A 201 48.63 -29.97 -12.17
CA GLU A 201 49.99 -30.32 -11.71
C GLU A 201 51.13 -29.72 -12.57
N LYS A 202 50.91 -29.44 -13.86
CA LYS A 202 51.94 -28.86 -14.77
C LYS A 202 51.94 -27.32 -14.83
N GLY A 203 51.38 -26.63 -13.83
CA GLY A 203 51.45 -25.17 -13.71
C GLY A 203 50.39 -24.37 -14.49
N GLY A 204 49.36 -25.03 -15.04
CA GLY A 204 48.26 -24.38 -15.76
C GLY A 204 46.99 -24.21 -14.92
N LYS A 205 46.33 -23.05 -15.00
CA LYS A 205 45.00 -22.82 -14.40
C LYS A 205 43.91 -22.86 -15.48
N GLU A 206 42.86 -23.65 -15.25
CA GLU A 206 41.69 -23.70 -16.12
C GLU A 206 40.49 -23.08 -15.38
N VAL A 207 39.82 -22.10 -16.00
CA VAL A 207 38.69 -21.38 -15.40
C VAL A 207 37.42 -21.71 -16.18
N ILE A 208 36.45 -22.30 -15.50
CA ILE A 208 35.13 -22.62 -16.04
C ILE A 208 34.13 -21.60 -15.49
N LYS A 209 33.60 -20.72 -16.35
CA LYS A 209 32.53 -19.80 -15.97
C LYS A 209 31.19 -20.54 -15.90
N VAL A 210 30.44 -20.31 -14.83
CA VAL A 210 29.13 -20.93 -14.61
C VAL A 210 28.03 -19.98 -15.11
N PRO A 211 27.15 -20.39 -16.04
CA PRO A 211 26.09 -19.52 -16.55
C PRO A 211 25.05 -19.16 -15.48
N ILE A 212 24.64 -17.90 -15.41
CA ILE A 212 23.79 -17.30 -14.37
C ILE A 212 22.47 -16.79 -14.96
N THR A 213 22.46 -16.37 -16.23
CA THR A 213 21.25 -15.86 -16.92
C THR A 213 20.75 -16.82 -18.00
N ILE A 214 19.45 -16.73 -18.34
CA ILE A 214 18.83 -17.52 -19.43
C ILE A 214 19.59 -17.32 -20.75
N GLU A 215 20.09 -16.11 -20.99
CA GLU A 215 20.85 -15.77 -22.19
C GLU A 215 22.25 -16.41 -22.19
N GLU A 216 22.93 -16.45 -21.03
CA GLU A 216 24.21 -17.17 -20.88
C GLU A 216 24.03 -18.68 -21.01
N TRP A 217 22.90 -19.22 -20.53
CA TRP A 217 22.53 -20.62 -20.72
C TRP A 217 22.25 -20.94 -22.19
N ARG A 218 21.54 -20.05 -22.90
CA ARG A 218 21.31 -20.14 -24.35
C ARG A 218 22.63 -20.15 -25.11
N ILE A 219 23.55 -19.24 -24.78
CA ILE A 219 24.88 -19.13 -25.39
C ILE A 219 25.74 -20.36 -25.06
N PHE A 220 25.70 -20.87 -23.82
CA PHE A 220 26.41 -22.08 -23.42
C PHE A 220 25.88 -23.33 -24.16
N PHE A 221 24.56 -23.46 -24.30
CA PHE A 221 23.95 -24.53 -25.06
C PHE A 221 24.27 -24.42 -26.55
N GLN A 222 24.25 -23.20 -27.10
CA GLN A 222 24.64 -22.93 -28.48
C GLN A 222 26.12 -23.29 -28.70
N ALA A 223 27.03 -22.89 -27.82
CA ALA A 223 28.44 -23.22 -27.88
C ALA A 223 28.71 -24.73 -27.69
N LEU A 224 27.92 -25.40 -26.85
CA LEU A 224 27.95 -26.86 -26.69
C LEU A 224 27.47 -27.56 -27.97
N CYS A 225 26.39 -27.09 -28.58
CA CYS A 225 25.89 -27.58 -29.86
C CYS A 225 26.89 -27.34 -30.99
N ASP A 226 27.53 -26.17 -31.05
CA ASP A 226 28.53 -25.83 -32.06
C ASP A 226 29.84 -26.61 -31.84
N TYR A 227 30.23 -26.86 -30.59
CA TYR A 227 31.33 -27.78 -30.24
C TYR A 227 31.03 -29.22 -30.68
N LEU A 228 29.81 -29.70 -30.45
CA LEU A 228 29.37 -31.04 -30.88
C LEU A 228 29.30 -31.15 -32.41
N ARG A 229 28.84 -30.10 -33.12
CA ARG A 229 28.88 -29.99 -34.59
C ARG A 229 30.31 -29.96 -35.13
N SER A 230 31.23 -29.29 -34.43
CA SER A 230 32.65 -29.24 -34.82
C SER A 230 33.35 -30.60 -34.68
N LYS A 231 32.90 -31.45 -33.76
CA LYS A 231 33.36 -32.85 -33.65
C LYS A 231 32.77 -33.76 -34.73
N GLN A 232 31.61 -33.42 -35.29
CA GLN A 232 30.93 -34.18 -36.32
C GLN A 232 31.69 -34.16 -37.67
N ARG A 233 32.37 -33.05 -38.01
CA ARG A 233 33.27 -32.95 -39.19
C ARG A 233 34.55 -33.79 -39.09
N LYS A 234 34.84 -34.41 -37.93
CA LYS A 234 35.94 -35.38 -37.77
C LYS A 234 35.49 -36.84 -37.93
N SER A 235 34.19 -37.11 -38.10
CA SER A 235 33.64 -38.47 -38.14
C SER A 235 33.84 -39.20 -39.48
N GLU A 236 34.15 -38.49 -40.58
CA GLU A 236 34.55 -39.14 -41.85
C GLU A 236 35.88 -39.92 -41.76
N ARG A 237 36.65 -39.76 -40.68
CA ARG A 237 37.87 -40.55 -40.41
C ARG A 237 37.66 -41.74 -39.47
N ILE A 238 36.45 -42.00 -38.99
CA ILE A 238 36.12 -43.16 -38.13
C ILE A 238 35.30 -44.18 -38.93
N SER A 239 35.60 -44.33 -40.23
CA SER A 239 35.25 -45.53 -41.01
C SER A 239 36.30 -46.65 -40.90
N ARG A 240 37.30 -46.50 -40.01
CA ARG A 240 38.38 -47.46 -39.79
C ARG A 240 38.71 -47.65 -38.31
N ALA A 241 37.73 -48.09 -37.53
CA ALA A 241 37.97 -48.70 -36.22
C ALA A 241 36.79 -49.61 -35.82
N SER A 242 36.37 -50.49 -36.73
CA SER A 242 35.60 -51.69 -36.35
C SER A 242 36.55 -52.65 -35.63
N SER A 243 36.54 -52.68 -34.29
CA SER A 243 36.95 -53.82 -33.45
C SER A 243 37.06 -53.45 -31.96
N ARG A 244 35.93 -53.10 -31.34
CA ARG A 244 35.61 -53.26 -29.90
C ARG A 244 34.20 -52.69 -29.69
N GLY A 245 33.35 -53.40 -28.96
CA GLY A 245 31.92 -53.09 -28.82
C GLY A 245 31.64 -51.64 -28.43
N LEU A 246 30.59 -51.06 -29.03
CA LEU A 246 30.16 -49.68 -28.84
C LEU A 246 29.49 -49.46 -27.46
N ASP A 247 29.73 -48.30 -26.87
CA ASP A 247 29.20 -47.87 -25.56
C ASP A 247 27.82 -47.16 -25.69
N MET A 248 27.04 -47.19 -24.63
CA MET A 248 25.66 -46.72 -24.43
C MET A 248 25.40 -45.25 -24.82
N GLN A 249 26.45 -44.43 -25.02
CA GLN A 249 26.32 -43.06 -25.51
C GLN A 249 26.32 -42.95 -27.05
N GLU A 250 26.96 -43.86 -27.78
CA GLU A 250 27.03 -43.83 -29.24
C GLU A 250 25.73 -44.35 -29.89
N SER A 251 25.04 -45.30 -29.26
CA SER A 251 23.75 -45.79 -29.74
C SER A 251 22.58 -44.83 -29.48
N LYS A 252 22.61 -44.05 -28.38
CA LYS A 252 21.66 -42.95 -28.17
C LYS A 252 21.80 -41.86 -29.23
N TYR A 253 23.04 -41.61 -29.67
CA TYR A 253 23.33 -40.68 -30.74
C TYR A 253 22.82 -41.20 -32.11
N MET A 254 23.02 -42.49 -32.40
CA MET A 254 22.49 -43.15 -33.59
C MET A 254 20.96 -43.20 -33.65
N PHE A 255 20.27 -43.41 -32.52
CA PHE A 255 18.80 -43.45 -32.46
C PHE A 255 18.16 -42.09 -32.75
N THR A 256 18.86 -41.01 -32.38
CA THR A 256 18.45 -39.63 -32.68
C THR A 256 18.73 -39.29 -34.15
N LEU A 257 19.79 -39.87 -34.75
CA LEU A 257 20.13 -39.72 -36.17
C LEU A 257 19.19 -40.50 -37.10
N LEU A 258 18.72 -41.69 -36.66
CA LEU A 258 17.81 -42.55 -37.40
C LEU A 258 16.37 -42.03 -37.40
N SER A 259 15.92 -41.34 -36.34
CA SER A 259 14.57 -40.76 -36.30
C SER A 259 14.36 -39.63 -37.32
N ASP A 260 15.45 -38.99 -37.74
CA ASP A 260 15.41 -37.83 -38.64
C ASP A 260 15.44 -38.22 -40.13
N ASN A 261 15.76 -39.47 -40.49
CA ASN A 261 15.98 -39.90 -41.90
C ASN A 261 15.17 -41.15 -42.35
N LEU A 262 14.10 -41.52 -41.64
CA LEU A 262 13.34 -42.76 -41.86
C LEU A 262 12.54 -42.86 -43.20
N ASN A 263 12.57 -41.84 -44.06
CA ASN A 263 11.89 -41.90 -45.37
C ASN A 263 12.82 -42.25 -46.55
N ASP A 264 14.15 -42.27 -46.38
CA ASP A 264 15.10 -42.39 -47.51
C ASP A 264 15.98 -43.65 -47.48
N ILE A 265 15.62 -44.68 -46.71
CA ILE A 265 16.40 -45.93 -46.62
C ILE A 265 15.52 -47.13 -47.00
N GLU A 266 15.41 -47.40 -48.30
CA GLU A 266 14.98 -48.73 -48.77
C GLU A 266 16.09 -49.75 -48.46
N GLY A 267 15.74 -50.82 -47.74
CA GLY A 267 16.58 -52.01 -47.59
C GLY A 267 17.28 -52.24 -46.25
N VAL A 268 17.00 -51.45 -45.20
CA VAL A 268 17.49 -51.74 -43.84
C VAL A 268 16.37 -52.35 -43.00
N GLU A 269 16.51 -53.64 -42.64
CA GLU A 269 15.62 -54.29 -41.67
C GLU A 269 15.81 -53.64 -40.29
N LEU A 270 14.71 -53.12 -39.74
CA LEU A 270 14.69 -52.58 -38.38
C LEU A 270 14.76 -53.72 -37.36
N PRO A 271 15.43 -53.53 -36.20
CA PRO A 271 15.51 -54.56 -35.17
C PRO A 271 14.13 -54.93 -34.61
N ASP A 272 13.91 -56.21 -34.29
CA ASP A 272 12.67 -56.70 -33.69
C ASP A 272 12.44 -56.08 -32.30
N PHE A 273 11.18 -55.97 -31.87
CA PHE A 273 10.76 -55.36 -30.61
C PHE A 273 11.46 -56.01 -29.40
N LYS A 274 11.71 -57.32 -29.46
CA LYS A 274 12.43 -58.04 -28.41
C LYS A 274 13.88 -57.59 -28.28
N ASP A 275 14.54 -57.27 -29.38
CA ASP A 275 15.92 -56.80 -29.38
C ASP A 275 16.01 -55.37 -28.87
N LEU A 276 15.06 -54.52 -29.27
CA LEU A 276 14.92 -53.16 -28.72
C LEU A 276 14.61 -53.17 -27.22
N ALA A 277 13.69 -54.04 -26.78
CA ALA A 277 13.36 -54.18 -25.37
C ALA A 277 14.58 -54.68 -24.57
N HIS A 278 15.30 -55.69 -25.07
CA HIS A 278 16.51 -56.19 -24.43
C HIS A 278 17.59 -55.10 -24.33
N TYR A 279 17.78 -54.35 -25.42
CA TYR A 279 18.78 -53.30 -25.52
C TYR A 279 18.55 -52.14 -24.53
N PHE A 280 17.29 -51.73 -24.36
CA PHE A 280 16.96 -50.68 -23.40
C PHE A 280 16.91 -51.18 -21.96
N GLY A 281 17.29 -52.42 -21.67
CA GLY A 281 17.27 -52.99 -20.31
C GLY A 281 15.89 -53.49 -19.87
N GLY A 282 15.03 -53.80 -20.84
CA GLY A 282 13.67 -54.29 -20.67
C GLY A 282 12.64 -53.43 -21.41
N THR A 283 11.50 -54.01 -21.74
CA THR A 283 10.33 -53.33 -22.33
C THR A 283 9.95 -52.06 -21.57
N HIS A 284 10.01 -52.11 -20.24
CA HIS A 284 9.72 -50.97 -19.35
C HIS A 284 10.60 -49.74 -19.63
N GLN A 285 11.90 -49.94 -19.81
CA GLN A 285 12.87 -48.85 -19.96
C GLN A 285 12.83 -48.27 -21.37
N LEU A 286 12.51 -49.10 -22.38
CA LEU A 286 12.20 -48.65 -23.74
C LEU A 286 10.98 -47.71 -23.75
N PHE A 287 9.89 -48.11 -23.08
CA PHE A 287 8.66 -47.30 -23.03
C PHE A 287 8.82 -46.00 -22.24
N LYS A 288 9.60 -46.01 -21.15
CA LYS A 288 9.93 -44.81 -20.39
C LYS A 288 10.72 -43.80 -21.23
N ALA A 289 11.70 -44.27 -22.00
CA ALA A 289 12.51 -43.41 -22.87
C ALA A 289 11.65 -42.77 -23.98
N LEU A 290 10.71 -43.52 -24.57
CA LEU A 290 9.77 -43.00 -25.56
C LEU A 290 8.83 -41.94 -24.96
N ALA A 291 8.31 -42.17 -23.76
CA ALA A 291 7.43 -41.23 -23.07
C ALA A 291 8.13 -39.91 -22.71
N GLU A 292 9.36 -39.99 -22.20
CA GLU A 292 10.19 -38.82 -21.85
C GLU A 292 10.55 -37.98 -23.08
N THR A 293 10.83 -38.63 -24.21
CA THR A 293 11.15 -37.97 -25.49
C THR A 293 9.94 -37.23 -26.06
N MET A 294 8.76 -37.85 -26.04
CA MET A 294 7.50 -37.21 -26.47
C MET A 294 7.12 -36.04 -25.54
N GLN A 295 7.37 -36.18 -24.23
CA GLN A 295 7.10 -35.13 -23.26
C GLN A 295 8.01 -33.91 -23.44
N ALA A 296 9.26 -34.13 -23.84
CA ALA A 296 10.19 -33.06 -24.20
C ALA A 296 9.72 -32.29 -25.44
N LEU A 297 9.31 -32.99 -26.51
CA LEU A 297 8.85 -32.34 -27.76
C LEU A 297 7.58 -31.49 -27.56
N ILE A 298 6.64 -31.95 -26.72
CA ILE A 298 5.42 -31.21 -26.39
C ILE A 298 5.73 -29.93 -25.61
N SER A 299 6.74 -29.94 -24.74
CA SER A 299 7.06 -28.83 -23.85
C SER A 299 7.89 -27.72 -24.52
N TYR A 300 8.47 -27.98 -25.69
CA TYR A 300 9.13 -26.96 -26.54
C TYR A 300 8.21 -26.31 -27.59
N GLY A 301 6.89 -26.57 -27.54
CA GLY A 301 5.93 -25.93 -28.45
C GLY A 301 5.94 -26.47 -29.89
N MET A 302 6.67 -27.56 -30.16
CA MET A 302 6.78 -28.21 -31.46
C MET A 302 5.56 -29.12 -31.76
N ARG A 303 4.33 -28.55 -31.70
CA ARG A 303 3.08 -29.29 -31.97
C ARG A 303 2.97 -29.81 -33.42
N SER A 304 3.59 -29.14 -34.38
CA SER A 304 3.59 -29.51 -35.80
C SER A 304 4.38 -30.79 -36.10
N LEU A 305 5.45 -31.08 -35.33
CA LEU A 305 6.23 -32.33 -35.43
C LEU A 305 5.47 -33.56 -34.89
N LEU A 306 4.53 -33.36 -33.96
CA LEU A 306 3.61 -34.43 -33.51
C LEU A 306 2.49 -34.71 -34.53
N LEU A 307 2.18 -33.75 -35.41
CA LEU A 307 1.15 -33.85 -36.44
C LEU A 307 1.69 -34.35 -37.79
N LEU A 308 2.99 -34.21 -38.05
CA LEU A 308 3.67 -34.74 -39.24
C LEU A 308 3.96 -36.25 -39.09
N HIS A 309 2.97 -37.05 -39.51
CA HIS A 309 3.01 -38.42 -40.03
C HIS A 309 3.72 -39.61 -39.32
N ASN A 310 4.62 -39.46 -38.35
CA ASN A 310 5.53 -40.58 -37.98
C ASN A 310 5.41 -41.20 -36.56
N THR A 311 4.34 -40.96 -35.80
CA THR A 311 4.09 -41.70 -34.53
C THR A 311 3.03 -42.81 -34.65
N LEU A 312 2.17 -42.73 -35.67
CA LEU A 312 1.12 -43.71 -35.97
C LEU A 312 1.67 -45.07 -36.45
N PRO A 313 2.74 -45.13 -37.28
CA PRO A 313 3.38 -46.38 -37.66
C PRO A 313 4.08 -47.05 -36.48
N LEU A 314 4.71 -46.27 -35.58
CA LEU A 314 5.44 -46.81 -34.42
C LEU A 314 4.53 -47.58 -33.46
N VAL A 315 3.38 -47.01 -33.08
CA VAL A 315 2.43 -47.70 -32.16
C VAL A 315 1.74 -48.90 -32.83
N LYS A 316 1.50 -48.84 -34.15
CA LYS A 316 1.00 -49.99 -34.93
C LYS A 316 2.05 -51.08 -35.13
N PHE A 317 3.33 -50.70 -35.29
CA PHE A 317 4.47 -51.59 -35.49
C PHE A 317 4.83 -52.36 -34.21
N LEU A 318 4.73 -51.72 -33.05
CA LEU A 318 5.06 -52.34 -31.75
C LEU A 318 4.04 -53.39 -31.28
N ASN A 319 2.83 -53.41 -31.86
CA ASN A 319 1.72 -54.34 -31.54
C ASN A 319 1.66 -54.79 -30.05
N PRO A 320 1.60 -53.84 -29.09
CA PRO A 320 1.88 -54.12 -27.69
C PRO A 320 0.82 -55.03 -27.04
N SER A 321 1.24 -55.93 -26.15
CA SER A 321 0.31 -56.75 -25.37
C SER A 321 -0.48 -55.88 -24.37
N LEU A 322 -1.57 -56.42 -23.82
CA LEU A 322 -2.37 -55.73 -22.79
C LEU A 322 -1.52 -55.29 -21.58
N SER A 323 -0.49 -56.07 -21.23
CA SER A 323 0.43 -55.73 -20.15
C SER A 323 1.33 -54.53 -20.50
N ASP A 324 1.83 -54.48 -21.74
CA ASP A 324 2.68 -53.40 -22.24
C ASP A 324 1.89 -52.08 -22.34
N PHE A 325 0.61 -52.15 -22.67
CA PHE A 325 -0.27 -50.98 -22.74
C PHE A 325 -0.62 -50.41 -21.36
N ILE A 326 -0.84 -51.28 -20.36
CA ILE A 326 -1.03 -50.87 -18.95
C ILE A 326 0.22 -50.18 -18.45
N GLU A 327 1.41 -50.68 -18.78
CA GLU A 327 2.69 -50.10 -18.41
C GLU A 327 2.92 -48.73 -19.08
N LEU A 328 2.65 -48.59 -20.38
CA LEU A 328 2.65 -47.32 -21.10
C LEU A 328 1.73 -46.26 -20.47
N SER A 329 0.53 -46.67 -20.07
CA SER A 329 -0.48 -45.75 -19.50
C SER A 329 -0.11 -45.19 -18.12
N GLN A 330 0.84 -45.82 -17.40
CA GLN A 330 1.37 -45.31 -16.13
C GLN A 330 2.23 -44.05 -16.32
N TYR A 331 2.89 -43.92 -17.48
CA TYR A 331 3.83 -42.85 -17.80
C TYR A 331 3.27 -41.85 -18.84
N ALA A 332 2.13 -42.17 -19.46
CA ALA A 332 1.49 -41.34 -20.48
C ALA A 332 0.85 -40.05 -19.91
N PRO A 333 1.10 -38.87 -20.50
CA PRO A 333 0.37 -37.65 -20.15
C PRO A 333 -1.12 -37.75 -20.51
N LEU A 334 -1.97 -37.01 -19.79
CA LEU A 334 -3.44 -37.07 -19.91
C LEU A 334 -3.96 -36.89 -21.35
N ASN A 335 -3.25 -36.13 -22.19
CA ASN A 335 -3.62 -35.91 -23.59
C ASN A 335 -3.41 -37.16 -24.48
N LEU A 336 -2.38 -37.97 -24.20
CA LEU A 336 -2.12 -39.23 -24.89
C LEU A 336 -3.17 -40.29 -24.48
N LEU A 337 -3.53 -40.33 -23.19
CA LEU A 337 -4.63 -41.13 -22.67
C LEU A 337 -5.97 -40.77 -23.31
N LYS A 338 -6.29 -39.46 -23.44
CA LYS A 338 -7.50 -38.98 -24.15
C LYS A 338 -7.53 -39.41 -25.62
N TYR A 339 -6.37 -39.46 -26.28
CA TYR A 339 -6.23 -39.88 -27.68
C TYR A 339 -6.39 -41.40 -27.88
N LEU A 340 -5.76 -42.22 -27.03
CA LEU A 340 -5.92 -43.68 -27.03
C LEU A 340 -7.36 -44.11 -26.72
N LEU A 341 -8.03 -43.38 -25.84
CA LEU A 341 -9.44 -43.60 -25.55
C LEU A 341 -10.33 -43.24 -26.73
N ARG A 342 -10.06 -42.15 -27.47
CA ARG A 342 -10.79 -41.81 -28.71
C ARG A 342 -10.77 -42.94 -29.76
N THR A 343 -9.73 -43.77 -29.75
CA THR A 343 -9.57 -44.92 -30.66
C THR A 343 -10.28 -46.19 -30.18
N CYS A 344 -10.27 -46.51 -28.88
CA CYS A 344 -10.94 -47.69 -28.31
C CYS A 344 -12.45 -47.50 -28.01
N PHE A 345 -12.89 -46.25 -27.77
CA PHE A 345 -14.25 -45.92 -27.34
C PHE A 345 -15.43 -46.25 -28.31
N PRO A 346 -15.28 -46.35 -29.64
CA PRO A 346 -16.41 -46.60 -30.54
C PRO A 346 -17.18 -47.91 -30.28
N SER A 347 -16.54 -48.89 -29.65
CA SER A 347 -17.07 -50.23 -29.37
C SER A 347 -17.89 -50.34 -28.07
N LEU A 348 -17.95 -49.29 -27.25
CA LEU A 348 -18.61 -49.30 -25.94
C LEU A 348 -20.15 -49.19 -26.04
N ILE A 349 -20.86 -50.03 -25.28
CA ILE A 349 -22.32 -49.94 -25.11
C ILE A 349 -22.62 -49.61 -23.65
N PHE A 350 -23.33 -48.50 -23.43
CA PHE A 350 -23.82 -48.08 -22.12
C PHE A 350 -25.29 -48.47 -21.98
N LYS A 351 -25.64 -49.25 -20.95
CA LYS A 351 -27.05 -49.50 -20.60
C LYS A 351 -27.53 -48.45 -19.59
N LYS A 352 -28.75 -47.94 -19.81
CA LYS A 352 -29.38 -46.93 -18.95
C LYS A 352 -29.59 -47.48 -17.52
N PRO A 353 -29.55 -46.63 -16.48
CA PRO A 353 -29.98 -46.99 -15.13
C PRO A 353 -31.47 -47.37 -15.14
N SER A 354 -31.87 -48.38 -14.35
CA SER A 354 -33.28 -48.68 -14.10
C SER A 354 -33.84 -47.79 -12.98
N GLU A 355 -35.17 -47.65 -12.88
CA GLU A 355 -35.82 -46.91 -11.79
C GLU A 355 -35.47 -47.49 -10.41
N GLU A 356 -35.24 -48.81 -10.31
CA GLU A 356 -34.82 -49.48 -9.07
C GLU A 356 -33.34 -49.24 -8.69
N LYS A 357 -32.47 -48.86 -9.64
CA LYS A 357 -31.02 -48.63 -9.42
C LYS A 357 -30.53 -47.36 -10.12
N PRO A 358 -30.95 -46.17 -9.63
CA PRO A 358 -30.74 -44.88 -10.31
C PRO A 358 -29.26 -44.46 -10.45
N PHE A 359 -28.36 -44.95 -9.59
CA PHE A 359 -26.95 -44.58 -9.60
C PHE A 359 -26.01 -45.68 -10.14
N GLU A 360 -26.50 -46.53 -11.05
CA GLU A 360 -25.70 -47.59 -11.68
C GLU A 360 -25.69 -47.42 -13.22
N VAL A 361 -24.49 -47.31 -13.81
CA VAL A 361 -24.29 -47.36 -15.27
C VAL A 361 -23.49 -48.60 -15.61
N SER A 362 -24.00 -49.41 -16.53
CA SER A 362 -23.33 -50.63 -17.00
C SER A 362 -22.66 -50.39 -18.36
N ILE A 363 -21.39 -50.75 -18.48
CA ILE A 363 -20.56 -50.64 -19.68
C ILE A 363 -20.23 -52.06 -20.17
N THR A 364 -20.55 -52.39 -21.42
CA THR A 364 -20.32 -53.74 -21.98
C THR A 364 -19.42 -53.73 -23.21
N LEU A 365 -18.55 -54.74 -23.35
CA LEU A 365 -17.71 -55.01 -24.54
C LEU A 365 -17.74 -56.50 -24.92
N PRO A 366 -17.39 -56.84 -26.18
CA PRO A 366 -17.30 -58.22 -26.64
C PRO A 366 -16.14 -59.02 -26.00
N GLU A 367 -15.00 -58.37 -25.72
CA GLU A 367 -13.80 -59.04 -25.20
C GLU A 367 -13.45 -58.65 -23.75
N ARG A 368 -13.20 -59.66 -22.91
CA ARG A 368 -12.88 -59.50 -21.48
C ARG A 368 -11.61 -58.67 -21.22
N ARG A 369 -10.63 -58.74 -22.13
CA ARG A 369 -9.33 -58.04 -22.02
C ARG A 369 -9.47 -56.53 -22.14
N GLU A 370 -10.22 -56.06 -23.13
CA GLU A 370 -10.47 -54.62 -23.36
C GLU A 370 -11.29 -54.01 -22.22
N LEU A 371 -12.22 -54.78 -21.65
CA LEU A 371 -13.06 -54.32 -20.55
C LEU A 371 -12.27 -54.12 -19.25
N MET A 372 -11.27 -54.98 -18.97
CA MET A 372 -10.37 -54.78 -17.83
C MET A 372 -9.47 -53.55 -17.98
N LEU A 373 -9.05 -53.24 -19.21
CA LEU A 373 -8.28 -52.02 -19.49
C LEU A 373 -9.08 -50.77 -19.17
N ILE A 374 -10.35 -50.74 -19.57
CA ILE A 374 -11.24 -49.61 -19.29
C ILE A 374 -11.48 -49.47 -17.79
N LYS A 375 -11.67 -50.57 -17.04
CA LYS A 375 -11.79 -50.54 -15.59
C LYS A 375 -10.58 -49.86 -14.93
N TRP A 376 -9.37 -50.17 -15.41
CA TRP A 376 -8.13 -49.61 -14.88
C TRP A 376 -7.96 -48.12 -15.23
N LEU A 377 -8.36 -47.71 -16.44
CA LEU A 377 -8.36 -46.31 -16.87
C LEU A 377 -9.38 -45.46 -16.10
N LEU A 378 -10.58 -46.01 -15.84
CA LEU A 378 -11.59 -45.37 -14.99
C LEU A 378 -11.05 -45.12 -13.58
N LEU A 379 -10.29 -46.06 -13.02
CA LEU A 379 -9.68 -45.89 -11.70
C LEU A 379 -8.70 -44.70 -11.65
N ARG A 380 -7.90 -44.49 -12.72
CA ARG A 380 -6.91 -43.38 -12.81
C ARG A 380 -7.54 -41.99 -12.86
N ILE A 381 -8.77 -41.89 -13.36
CA ILE A 381 -9.57 -40.65 -13.32
C ILE A 381 -10.46 -40.58 -12.07
N GLY A 382 -10.25 -41.49 -11.11
CA GLY A 382 -10.95 -41.51 -9.83
C GLY A 382 -12.38 -42.06 -9.90
N VAL A 383 -12.71 -42.86 -10.92
CA VAL A 383 -13.99 -43.54 -11.12
C VAL A 383 -13.84 -45.03 -10.79
N VAL A 384 -14.52 -45.49 -9.74
CA VAL A 384 -14.52 -46.91 -9.37
C VAL A 384 -15.61 -47.67 -10.13
N ALA A 385 -15.25 -48.79 -10.76
CA ALA A 385 -16.16 -49.65 -11.52
C ALA A 385 -16.02 -51.12 -11.09
N GLU A 386 -17.12 -51.81 -10.82
CA GLU A 386 -17.16 -53.23 -10.49
C GLU A 386 -17.31 -54.08 -11.75
N TYR A 387 -16.64 -55.23 -11.83
CA TYR A 387 -16.81 -56.13 -12.97
C TYR A 387 -17.84 -57.22 -12.64
N ALA A 388 -18.68 -57.55 -13.61
CA ALA A 388 -19.62 -58.65 -13.56
C ALA A 388 -19.68 -59.33 -14.94
N GLU A 389 -20.04 -60.60 -14.99
CA GLU A 389 -20.31 -61.32 -16.25
C GLU A 389 -21.83 -61.53 -16.36
N ILE A 390 -22.38 -61.31 -17.56
CA ILE A 390 -23.80 -61.50 -17.84
C ILE A 390 -23.92 -62.45 -19.02
N SER A 391 -24.71 -63.52 -18.86
CA SER A 391 -25.03 -64.45 -19.93
C SER A 391 -26.21 -63.90 -20.74
N ALA A 392 -26.01 -63.68 -22.04
CA ALA A 392 -27.06 -63.26 -22.96
C ALA A 392 -26.89 -64.01 -24.29
N GLU A 393 -27.96 -64.66 -24.76
CA GLU A 393 -28.01 -65.36 -26.06
C GLU A 393 -26.85 -66.34 -26.28
N GLY A 394 -26.52 -67.15 -25.28
CA GLY A 394 -25.48 -68.18 -25.38
C GLY A 394 -24.04 -67.66 -25.38
N ARG A 395 -23.81 -66.37 -25.13
CA ARG A 395 -22.47 -65.77 -24.96
C ARG A 395 -22.33 -65.11 -23.58
N VAL A 396 -21.17 -65.30 -22.95
CA VAL A 396 -20.80 -64.64 -21.69
C VAL A 396 -20.17 -63.28 -22.03
N LEU A 397 -20.86 -62.19 -21.67
CA LEU A 397 -20.37 -60.83 -21.89
C LEU A 397 -19.90 -60.21 -20.58
N GLY A 398 -18.71 -59.61 -20.60
CA GLY A 398 -18.17 -58.84 -19.47
C GLY A 398 -18.83 -57.46 -19.37
N VAL A 399 -19.17 -57.06 -18.15
CA VAL A 399 -19.85 -55.79 -17.84
C VAL A 399 -19.15 -55.06 -16.70
N LEU A 400 -18.87 -53.76 -16.87
CA LEU A 400 -18.45 -52.89 -15.77
C LEU A 400 -19.62 -52.07 -15.25
N LYS A 401 -19.90 -52.18 -13.96
CA LYS A 401 -20.91 -51.43 -13.24
C LYS A 401 -20.25 -50.28 -12.51
N VAL A 402 -20.48 -49.06 -12.99
CA VAL A 402 -20.07 -47.83 -12.29
C VAL A 402 -21.21 -47.43 -11.37
N ARG A 403 -20.95 -47.47 -10.06
CA ARG A 403 -21.94 -47.21 -9.02
C ARG A 403 -21.59 -45.98 -8.21
N GLY A 404 -22.63 -45.25 -7.80
CA GLY A 404 -22.51 -44.14 -6.88
C GLY A 404 -22.34 -42.78 -7.58
N LYS A 405 -22.96 -41.76 -6.97
CA LYS A 405 -23.10 -40.42 -7.55
C LYS A 405 -21.78 -39.76 -7.94
N GLU A 406 -20.77 -39.86 -7.09
CA GLU A 406 -19.46 -39.21 -7.28
C GLU A 406 -18.68 -39.84 -8.44
N ASN A 407 -18.72 -41.17 -8.56
CA ASN A 407 -18.12 -41.90 -9.67
C ASN A 407 -18.80 -41.55 -11.00
N LEU A 408 -20.13 -41.39 -11.02
CA LEU A 408 -20.88 -40.99 -12.20
C LEU A 408 -20.57 -39.54 -12.62
N LEU A 409 -20.38 -38.63 -11.66
CA LEU A 409 -20.05 -37.23 -11.94
C LEU A 409 -18.62 -37.09 -12.50
N ARG A 410 -17.66 -37.83 -11.93
CA ARG A 410 -16.27 -37.88 -12.43
C ARG A 410 -16.19 -38.49 -13.82
N LEU A 411 -16.91 -39.58 -14.04
CA LEU A 411 -17.05 -40.20 -15.36
C LEU A 411 -17.63 -39.19 -16.36
N TYR A 412 -18.68 -38.46 -15.99
CA TYR A 412 -19.28 -37.42 -16.84
C TYR A 412 -18.31 -36.29 -17.21
N ARG A 413 -17.66 -35.67 -16.22
CA ARG A 413 -16.69 -34.58 -16.43
C ARG A 413 -15.55 -35.02 -17.33
N PHE A 414 -15.05 -36.23 -17.12
CA PHE A 414 -14.01 -36.81 -17.95
C PHE A 414 -14.46 -36.99 -19.39
N LEU A 415 -15.63 -37.60 -19.62
CA LEU A 415 -16.15 -37.83 -20.96
C LEU A 415 -16.46 -36.53 -21.71
N TYR A 416 -16.89 -35.48 -21.01
CA TYR A 416 -17.12 -34.15 -21.60
C TYR A 416 -15.81 -33.48 -22.03
N SER A 417 -14.68 -33.84 -21.40
CA SER A 417 -13.35 -33.29 -21.70
C SER A 417 -12.65 -33.92 -22.92
N ILE A 418 -13.33 -34.84 -23.63
CA ILE A 418 -12.84 -35.55 -24.81
C ILE A 418 -13.56 -35.01 -26.06
N GLU A 419 -12.84 -34.75 -27.15
CA GLU A 419 -13.45 -34.45 -28.45
C GLU A 419 -14.13 -35.69 -29.04
N LEU A 420 -15.45 -35.77 -28.92
CA LEU A 420 -16.24 -36.91 -29.38
C LEU A 420 -16.76 -36.71 -30.82
N ASN A 421 -16.80 -37.80 -31.59
CA ASN A 421 -17.44 -37.79 -32.92
C ASN A 421 -18.98 -37.74 -32.82
N ALA A 422 -19.65 -37.42 -33.92
CA ALA A 422 -21.10 -37.16 -33.96
C ALA A 422 -21.97 -38.37 -33.51
N LYS A 423 -21.53 -39.60 -33.80
CA LYS A 423 -22.23 -40.84 -33.40
C LYS A 423 -22.19 -41.06 -31.88
N MET A 424 -21.09 -40.67 -31.24
CA MET A 424 -20.90 -40.78 -29.79
C MET A 424 -21.61 -39.67 -29.01
N ARG A 425 -21.65 -38.43 -29.53
CA ARG A 425 -22.44 -37.33 -28.92
C ARG A 425 -23.91 -37.68 -28.76
N ARG A 426 -24.50 -38.40 -29.72
CA ARG A 426 -25.91 -38.85 -29.64
C ARG A 426 -26.15 -39.87 -28.52
N LYS A 427 -25.25 -40.86 -28.35
CA LYS A 427 -25.34 -41.85 -27.24
C LYS A 427 -25.16 -41.22 -25.86
N MET A 428 -24.28 -40.21 -25.74
CA MET A 428 -23.99 -39.55 -24.47
C MET A 428 -25.05 -38.54 -24.00
N LYS A 429 -25.79 -37.94 -24.92
CA LYS A 429 -26.80 -36.90 -24.61
C LYS A 429 -27.83 -37.34 -23.56
N ALA A 430 -28.23 -38.61 -23.56
CA ALA A 430 -29.17 -39.17 -22.59
C ALA A 430 -28.60 -39.30 -21.16
N LEU A 431 -27.30 -39.63 -21.03
CA LEU A 431 -26.62 -39.71 -19.73
C LEU A 431 -26.36 -38.32 -19.14
N THR A 432 -26.02 -37.35 -20.00
CA THR A 432 -25.81 -35.94 -19.64
C THR A 432 -27.06 -35.31 -19.02
N VAL A 433 -28.23 -35.50 -19.63
CA VAL A 433 -29.51 -34.95 -19.15
C VAL A 433 -29.89 -35.52 -17.77
N TYR A 434 -29.59 -36.79 -17.52
CA TYR A 434 -29.88 -37.44 -16.23
C TYR A 434 -28.95 -36.94 -15.10
N ILE A 435 -27.64 -36.83 -15.38
CA ILE A 435 -26.66 -36.33 -14.41
C ILE A 435 -26.92 -34.86 -14.07
N GLN A 436 -27.38 -34.07 -15.04
CA GLN A 436 -27.80 -32.68 -14.84
C GLN A 436 -28.98 -32.58 -13.86
N LYS A 437 -29.99 -33.45 -13.99
CA LYS A 437 -31.13 -33.54 -13.06
C LYS A 437 -30.68 -33.90 -11.63
N LEU A 438 -29.66 -34.75 -11.50
CA LEU A 438 -29.03 -35.12 -10.21
C LEU A 438 -28.15 -34.03 -9.60
N ILE A 439 -27.55 -33.16 -10.40
CA ILE A 439 -26.75 -32.00 -9.94
C ILE A 439 -27.70 -30.93 -9.39
N GLU A 440 -28.81 -30.68 -10.08
CA GLU A 440 -29.85 -29.72 -9.66
C GLU A 440 -30.45 -30.07 -8.28
N GLU A 441 -30.56 -31.36 -7.94
CA GLU A 441 -31.04 -31.81 -6.61
C GLU A 441 -30.02 -31.67 -5.46
N LYS A 442 -28.72 -31.44 -5.71
CA LYS A 442 -27.67 -31.46 -4.65
C LYS A 442 -26.92 -30.16 -4.37
N VAL A 443 -27.25 -29.04 -5.03
CA VAL A 443 -26.67 -27.72 -4.69
C VAL A 443 -27.07 -27.23 -3.28
N ARG A 444 -27.92 -27.98 -2.55
CA ARG A 444 -28.38 -27.61 -1.21
C ARG A 444 -27.52 -28.15 -0.04
N GLU A 445 -26.62 -29.11 -0.24
CA GLU A 445 -25.88 -29.76 0.86
C GLU A 445 -24.48 -30.28 0.45
N SER A 446 -23.39 -29.55 0.73
CA SER A 446 -22.11 -30.14 1.19
C SER A 446 -21.03 -29.10 1.51
N ARG A 447 -20.29 -29.40 2.59
CA ARG A 447 -19.18 -28.66 3.21
C ARG A 447 -17.84 -29.23 2.72
N GLU A 448 -17.18 -28.60 1.76
CA GLU A 448 -15.75 -28.87 1.46
C GLU A 448 -14.87 -27.68 1.93
N PRO A 449 -13.63 -27.90 2.40
CA PRO A 449 -12.73 -26.83 2.84
C PRO A 449 -12.19 -25.96 1.69
N TYR A 450 -12.39 -26.41 0.45
CA TYR A 450 -12.00 -25.72 -0.77
C TYR A 450 -13.23 -25.54 -1.67
N VAL A 451 -13.36 -24.37 -2.29
CA VAL A 451 -14.41 -24.09 -3.27
C VAL A 451 -13.73 -23.61 -4.56
N LYS A 452 -13.87 -24.39 -5.63
CA LYS A 452 -13.45 -23.97 -6.97
C LYS A 452 -14.61 -23.25 -7.66
N VAL A 453 -14.32 -22.16 -8.36
CA VAL A 453 -15.31 -21.38 -9.10
C VAL A 453 -15.07 -21.52 -10.61
N ASP A 454 -16.14 -21.62 -11.39
CA ASP A 454 -16.05 -21.90 -12.83
C ASP A 454 -15.48 -20.75 -13.66
N TRP A 455 -15.54 -19.51 -13.15
CA TRP A 455 -15.09 -18.32 -13.86
C TRP A 455 -13.61 -17.99 -13.69
N ALA A 456 -12.89 -18.68 -12.78
CA ALA A 456 -11.48 -18.43 -12.51
C ALA A 456 -10.72 -19.74 -12.32
N GLU A 457 -10.11 -20.21 -13.41
CA GLU A 457 -9.42 -21.50 -13.48
C GLU A 457 -8.20 -21.57 -12.56
N ASP A 458 -7.53 -20.43 -12.36
CA ASP A 458 -6.26 -20.30 -11.64
C ASP A 458 -6.43 -19.95 -10.15
N ILE A 459 -7.64 -19.98 -9.59
CA ILE A 459 -7.88 -19.72 -8.16
C ILE A 459 -8.73 -20.82 -7.49
N VAL A 460 -8.50 -21.00 -6.20
CA VAL A 460 -9.35 -21.81 -5.30
C VAL A 460 -9.64 -21.00 -4.05
N PHE A 461 -10.84 -21.14 -3.49
CA PHE A 461 -11.21 -20.49 -2.24
C PHE A 461 -11.01 -21.45 -1.08
N VAL A 462 -10.22 -21.07 -0.08
CA VAL A 462 -9.90 -21.88 1.10
C VAL A 462 -10.60 -21.34 2.33
N LYS A 463 -11.19 -22.22 3.13
CA LYS A 463 -11.89 -21.81 4.36
C LYS A 463 -10.94 -21.16 5.35
N VAL A 464 -11.36 -20.04 5.96
CA VAL A 464 -10.66 -19.40 7.07
C VAL A 464 -10.74 -20.30 8.32
N LYS A 465 -9.57 -20.69 8.85
CA LYS A 465 -9.47 -21.53 10.05
C LYS A 465 -9.43 -20.71 11.33
N ASP A 466 -8.64 -19.64 11.32
CA ASP A 466 -8.46 -18.78 12.49
C ASP A 466 -8.16 -17.32 12.13
N ILE A 467 -8.59 -16.41 13.01
CA ILE A 467 -8.36 -14.97 12.91
C ILE A 467 -7.96 -14.49 14.30
N SER A 468 -6.75 -13.94 14.41
CA SER A 468 -6.23 -13.41 15.68
C SER A 468 -5.66 -12.01 15.50
N ARG A 469 -5.73 -11.19 16.56
CA ARG A 469 -5.12 -9.87 16.59
C ARG A 469 -3.72 -9.95 17.21
N VAL A 470 -2.76 -9.27 16.61
CA VAL A 470 -1.36 -9.27 17.03
C VAL A 470 -0.90 -7.82 17.14
N ARG A 471 -0.48 -7.39 18.34
CA ARG A 471 0.12 -6.06 18.49
C ARG A 471 1.51 -6.05 17.83
N TYR A 472 1.78 -5.03 17.03
CA TYR A 472 2.99 -4.93 16.23
C TYR A 472 3.49 -3.49 16.22
N SER A 473 4.79 -3.32 16.45
CA SER A 473 5.50 -2.06 16.33
C SER A 473 6.73 -2.30 15.45
N GLY A 474 6.78 -1.67 14.29
CA GLY A 474 7.82 -1.92 13.28
C GLY A 474 7.42 -1.41 11.91
N TYR A 475 8.13 -1.81 10.86
CA TYR A 475 7.75 -1.44 9.50
C TYR A 475 6.68 -2.39 8.95
N LEU A 476 5.69 -1.88 8.22
CA LEU A 476 4.81 -2.65 7.35
C LEU A 476 5.09 -2.29 5.89
N TYR A 477 4.72 -3.18 4.97
CA TYR A 477 5.11 -3.10 3.56
C TYR A 477 3.89 -3.21 2.65
N ASP A 478 3.98 -2.65 1.44
CA ASP A 478 2.92 -2.76 0.44
C ASP A 478 3.47 -2.62 -0.99
N LEU A 479 2.70 -3.11 -1.96
CA LEU A 479 3.07 -3.21 -3.38
C LEU A 479 1.97 -2.59 -4.25
N SER A 480 2.34 -1.66 -5.14
CA SER A 480 1.46 -1.22 -6.22
C SER A 480 1.77 -1.96 -7.51
N VAL A 481 0.71 -2.45 -8.16
CA VAL A 481 0.74 -2.96 -9.53
C VAL A 481 -0.38 -2.27 -10.30
N ASP A 482 -0.04 -1.32 -11.18
CA ASP A 482 -1.03 -0.42 -11.81
C ASP A 482 -2.08 -1.17 -12.65
N ASP A 483 -1.68 -2.27 -13.30
CA ASP A 483 -2.55 -3.04 -14.21
C ASP A 483 -3.65 -3.82 -13.47
N THR A 484 -3.26 -4.57 -12.43
CA THR A 484 -4.09 -5.58 -11.78
C THR A 484 -4.54 -5.17 -10.39
N GLN A 485 -3.83 -4.20 -9.77
CA GLN A 485 -4.19 -3.64 -8.47
C GLN A 485 -4.36 -4.72 -7.40
N ASN A 486 -3.62 -5.81 -7.52
CA ASN A 486 -3.58 -6.90 -6.56
C ASN A 486 -2.25 -7.62 -6.68
N PHE A 487 -1.88 -8.37 -5.65
CA PHE A 487 -0.67 -9.18 -5.63
C PHE A 487 -0.83 -10.39 -4.73
N ILE A 488 0.10 -11.34 -4.84
CA ILE A 488 0.06 -12.60 -4.09
C ILE A 488 1.09 -12.55 -2.95
N VAL A 489 0.62 -12.75 -1.72
CA VAL A 489 1.43 -12.76 -0.50
C VAL A 489 1.17 -14.03 0.29
N ASN A 490 2.23 -14.80 0.60
CA ASN A 490 2.14 -16.13 1.22
C ASN A 490 1.09 -17.04 0.55
N GLY A 491 0.95 -16.92 -0.77
CA GLY A 491 -0.05 -17.68 -1.53
C GLY A 491 -1.48 -17.19 -1.39
N VAL A 492 -1.73 -15.97 -0.91
CA VAL A 492 -3.07 -15.38 -0.79
C VAL A 492 -3.18 -14.12 -1.65
N ILE A 493 -4.33 -13.92 -2.30
CA ILE A 493 -4.56 -12.79 -3.22
C ILE A 493 -5.12 -11.59 -2.45
N VAL A 494 -4.46 -10.44 -2.59
CA VAL A 494 -4.74 -9.19 -1.86
C VAL A 494 -4.75 -7.96 -2.77
N HIS A 495 -5.47 -6.87 -2.46
CA HIS A 495 -5.87 -5.85 -3.46
C HIS A 495 -5.76 -4.36 -3.08
N ASN A 496 -5.31 -3.52 -4.03
CA ASN A 496 -4.96 -2.10 -3.95
C ASN A 496 -5.50 -1.25 -5.15
N THR A 497 -6.74 -0.74 -5.12
CA THR A 497 -7.30 0.14 -6.19
C THR A 497 -7.55 1.58 -5.73
N THR A 498 -7.32 2.56 -6.63
CA THR A 498 -7.69 3.98 -6.45
C THR A 498 -8.78 4.46 -7.44
N LEU A 499 -9.46 5.57 -7.13
CA LEU A 499 -10.48 6.19 -8.01
C LEU A 499 -9.90 6.71 -9.33
N LEU A 500 -8.71 7.30 -9.29
CA LEU A 500 -8.02 7.84 -10.48
C LEU A 500 -7.74 6.75 -11.51
N ASP A 501 -7.36 5.55 -11.06
CA ASP A 501 -7.07 4.44 -11.97
C ASP A 501 -8.31 3.94 -12.71
N LYS A 502 -9.49 3.98 -12.08
CA LYS A 502 -10.74 3.64 -12.77
C LYS A 502 -11.14 4.71 -13.76
N ILE A 503 -11.00 5.99 -13.41
CA ILE A 503 -11.25 7.10 -14.34
C ILE A 503 -10.33 6.96 -15.57
N ARG A 504 -9.03 6.68 -15.37
CA ARG A 504 -8.06 6.37 -16.42
C ARG A 504 -8.50 5.17 -17.26
N GLY A 505 -8.80 4.05 -16.61
CA GLY A 505 -9.21 2.82 -17.30
C GLY A 505 -10.48 3.00 -18.15
N THR A 506 -11.49 3.70 -17.64
CA THR A 506 -12.72 3.99 -18.39
C THR A 506 -12.47 4.90 -19.60
N ALA A 507 -11.54 5.86 -19.47
CA ALA A 507 -11.09 6.70 -20.58
C ALA A 507 -10.32 5.91 -21.65
N VAL A 508 -9.42 4.99 -21.24
CA VAL A 508 -8.64 4.11 -22.13
C VAL A 508 -9.54 3.18 -22.92
N VAL A 509 -10.50 2.50 -22.27
CA VAL A 509 -11.39 1.52 -22.92
C VAL A 509 -12.33 2.17 -23.93
N LYS A 510 -12.71 3.44 -23.73
CA LYS A 510 -13.63 4.16 -24.63
C LYS A 510 -12.91 4.91 -25.77
N LYS A 511 -11.58 4.95 -25.82
CA LYS A 511 -10.80 5.54 -26.91
C LYS A 511 -10.10 4.41 -27.71
N GLU A 512 -9.87 4.59 -29.01
CA GLU A 512 -8.96 3.71 -29.74
C GLU A 512 -7.54 3.84 -29.15
N ALA A 513 -6.78 2.75 -29.16
CA ALA A 513 -5.45 2.71 -28.55
C ALA A 513 -4.53 3.78 -29.17
N GLY A 514 -4.07 4.74 -28.36
CA GLY A 514 -2.96 5.65 -28.76
C GLY A 514 -3.03 7.12 -28.36
N GLU A 515 -4.15 7.66 -27.87
CA GLU A 515 -4.32 9.12 -27.76
C GLU A 515 -4.62 9.69 -26.35
N MET A 516 -4.29 8.98 -25.25
CA MET A 516 -4.24 9.64 -23.93
C MET A 516 -2.84 10.18 -23.66
N THR A 517 -2.74 11.49 -23.44
CA THR A 517 -1.47 12.13 -23.04
C THR A 517 -1.27 11.95 -21.54
N GLN A 518 -0.39 11.03 -21.17
CA GLN A 518 0.13 10.98 -19.80
C GLN A 518 1.14 12.10 -19.60
N HIS A 519 1.07 12.76 -18.45
CA HIS A 519 2.00 13.79 -18.02
C HIS A 519 2.74 13.33 -16.77
N VAL A 520 3.86 13.97 -16.45
CA VAL A 520 4.60 13.62 -15.24
C VAL A 520 3.76 14.01 -14.01
N GLY A 521 3.30 13.02 -13.26
CA GLY A 521 2.41 13.22 -12.09
C GLY A 521 0.99 13.68 -12.43
N ALA A 522 0.56 13.58 -13.70
CA ALA A 522 -0.77 14.02 -14.13
C ALA A 522 -1.33 13.23 -15.33
N SER A 523 -2.64 13.29 -15.54
CA SER A 523 -3.35 12.58 -16.62
C SER A 523 -4.38 13.48 -17.29
N VAL A 524 -4.30 13.60 -18.62
CA VAL A 524 -5.27 14.36 -19.41
C VAL A 524 -6.43 13.47 -19.83
N ILE A 525 -7.67 13.93 -19.62
CA ILE A 525 -8.87 13.36 -20.21
C ILE A 525 -9.46 14.37 -21.19
N PRO A 526 -9.36 14.11 -22.50
CA PRO A 526 -9.89 14.97 -23.54
C PRO A 526 -11.42 15.15 -23.48
N ALA A 527 -11.91 16.29 -23.98
CA ALA A 527 -13.34 16.63 -23.99
C ALA A 527 -14.21 15.59 -24.72
N ASP A 528 -13.76 15.08 -25.86
CA ASP A 528 -14.45 14.03 -26.65
C ASP A 528 -14.65 12.74 -25.84
N VAL A 529 -13.64 12.37 -25.03
CA VAL A 529 -13.71 11.19 -24.15
C VAL A 529 -14.72 11.42 -23.03
N ILE A 530 -14.71 12.61 -22.40
CA ILE A 530 -15.68 12.97 -21.37
C ILE A 530 -17.10 12.94 -21.94
N GLU A 531 -17.31 13.50 -23.13
CA GLU A 531 -18.61 13.47 -23.81
C GLU A 531 -19.07 12.05 -24.14
N LYS A 532 -18.16 11.16 -24.56
CA LYS A 532 -18.45 9.75 -24.81
C LYS A 532 -18.77 8.99 -23.52
N ILE A 533 -18.06 9.26 -22.42
CA ILE A 533 -18.33 8.66 -21.12
C ILE A 533 -19.72 9.06 -20.62
N ALA A 534 -20.07 10.34 -20.75
CA ALA A 534 -21.33 10.90 -20.28
C ALA A 534 -22.43 10.96 -21.36
N GLN A 535 -22.24 10.28 -22.50
CA GLN A 535 -23.27 10.13 -23.53
C GLN A 535 -24.61 9.58 -22.98
N PRO A 536 -24.63 8.58 -22.06
CA PRO A 536 -25.88 8.12 -21.44
C PRO A 536 -26.61 9.21 -20.64
N LEU A 537 -25.88 10.24 -20.18
CA LEU A 537 -26.42 11.38 -19.45
C LEU A 537 -26.98 12.47 -20.36
N LYS A 538 -26.61 12.57 -21.65
CA LYS A 538 -27.09 13.64 -22.54
C LYS A 538 -28.62 13.76 -22.60
N LYS A 539 -29.36 12.66 -22.37
CA LYS A 539 -30.83 12.65 -22.30
C LYS A 539 -31.41 13.21 -21.00
N ILE A 540 -30.60 13.25 -19.94
CA ILE A 540 -30.99 13.65 -18.57
C ILE A 540 -30.44 15.05 -18.26
N ILE A 541 -29.19 15.30 -18.64
CA ILE A 541 -28.45 16.54 -18.46
C ILE A 541 -27.79 16.87 -19.82
N PRO A 542 -28.38 17.76 -20.65
CA PRO A 542 -27.71 18.21 -21.85
C PRO A 542 -26.50 19.06 -21.45
N PHE A 543 -25.31 18.63 -21.86
CA PHE A 543 -24.09 19.40 -21.67
C PHE A 543 -23.21 19.34 -22.93
N GLN A 544 -22.57 20.47 -23.23
CA GLN A 544 -21.58 20.62 -24.30
C GLN A 544 -20.32 21.19 -23.66
N LEU A 545 -19.16 20.64 -23.99
CA LEU A 545 -17.90 21.09 -23.41
C LEU A 545 -17.25 22.16 -24.27
N LYS A 546 -16.96 23.32 -23.66
CA LYS A 546 -16.15 24.39 -24.27
C LYS A 546 -14.67 24.30 -23.91
N ILE A 547 -14.35 23.53 -22.86
CA ILE A 547 -12.99 23.28 -22.41
C ILE A 547 -12.37 22.11 -23.19
N PRO A 548 -11.04 22.10 -23.43
CA PRO A 548 -10.39 21.05 -24.22
C PRO A 548 -10.30 19.68 -23.52
N GLY A 549 -10.54 19.62 -22.21
CA GLY A 549 -10.44 18.40 -21.41
C GLY A 549 -10.25 18.74 -19.93
N LEU A 550 -9.86 17.75 -19.13
CA LEU A 550 -9.50 17.88 -17.71
C LEU A 550 -8.10 17.30 -17.48
N LEU A 551 -7.21 18.04 -16.81
CA LEU A 551 -5.91 17.54 -16.37
C LEU A 551 -5.98 17.12 -14.90
N PHE A 552 -5.94 15.82 -14.63
CA PHE A 552 -5.92 15.30 -13.26
C PHE A 552 -4.49 15.25 -12.71
N ILE A 553 -4.22 15.86 -11.56
CA ILE A 553 -2.97 15.64 -10.82
C ILE A 553 -3.12 14.35 -10.02
N ASP A 554 -2.15 13.44 -10.20
CA ASP A 554 -2.06 12.21 -9.43
C ASP A 554 -1.43 12.50 -8.07
N THR A 555 -2.24 12.98 -7.14
CA THR A 555 -1.82 13.12 -5.74
C THR A 555 -2.10 11.80 -5.02
N PRO A 556 -1.06 11.04 -4.63
CA PRO A 556 -1.27 9.86 -3.82
C PRO A 556 -1.95 10.25 -2.49
N GLY A 557 -2.94 9.48 -2.04
CA GLY A 557 -3.81 9.92 -0.94
C GLY A 557 -3.45 9.41 0.45
N HIS A 558 -2.28 8.78 0.63
CA HIS A 558 -1.78 8.46 1.97
C HIS A 558 -1.45 9.77 2.73
N GLU A 559 -1.69 9.81 4.04
CA GLU A 559 -1.42 10.96 4.94
C GLU A 559 -0.06 11.66 4.68
N ILE A 560 0.98 10.90 4.32
CA ILE A 560 2.36 11.33 3.99
C ILE A 560 2.42 12.36 2.88
N PHE A 561 1.51 12.26 1.91
CA PHE A 561 1.51 13.07 0.72
C PHE A 561 0.73 14.37 0.91
N SER A 562 0.56 14.80 2.16
CA SER A 562 0.02 16.13 2.48
C SER A 562 0.77 17.23 1.73
N ASN A 563 2.09 17.06 1.56
CA ASN A 563 2.95 17.91 0.73
C ASN A 563 2.50 17.96 -0.73
N LEU A 564 2.30 16.80 -1.35
CA LEU A 564 1.83 16.69 -2.74
C LEU A 564 0.37 17.16 -2.89
N ARG A 565 -0.48 16.93 -1.89
CA ARG A 565 -1.85 17.48 -1.82
C ARG A 565 -1.87 19.00 -1.69
N ARG A 566 -0.98 19.58 -0.88
CA ARG A 566 -0.81 21.04 -0.73
C ARG A 566 -0.24 21.68 -2.00
N ARG A 567 0.78 21.09 -2.61
CA ARG A 567 1.38 21.53 -3.88
C ARG A 567 0.40 21.38 -5.05
N GLY A 568 -0.34 20.27 -5.09
CA GLY A 568 -1.42 20.04 -6.05
C GLY A 568 -2.56 21.05 -5.86
N GLY A 569 -2.95 21.33 -4.61
CA GLY A 569 -3.96 22.32 -4.26
C GLY A 569 -3.58 23.76 -4.62
N SER A 570 -2.31 24.15 -4.54
CA SER A 570 -1.90 25.52 -4.92
C SER A 570 -2.03 25.80 -6.41
N VAL A 571 -1.95 24.77 -7.26
CA VAL A 571 -2.05 24.91 -8.72
C VAL A 571 -3.38 24.41 -9.28
N ALA A 572 -4.13 23.64 -8.50
CA ALA A 572 -5.46 23.19 -8.87
C ALA A 572 -6.41 24.37 -9.11
N ASP A 573 -7.16 24.27 -10.20
CA ASP A 573 -8.32 25.12 -10.46
C ASP A 573 -9.57 24.55 -9.76
N PHE A 574 -9.60 23.23 -9.56
CA PHE A 574 -10.72 22.49 -8.97
C PHE A 574 -10.23 21.23 -8.25
N ALA A 575 -11.01 20.68 -7.32
CA ALA A 575 -10.69 19.41 -6.66
C ALA A 575 -11.85 18.42 -6.58
N ILE A 576 -11.50 17.13 -6.49
CA ILE A 576 -12.40 16.06 -6.07
C ILE A 576 -12.01 15.67 -4.65
N LEU A 577 -12.95 15.71 -3.72
CA LEU A 577 -12.80 15.18 -2.37
C LEU A 577 -13.43 13.79 -2.29
N VAL A 578 -12.61 12.74 -2.24
CA VAL A 578 -13.05 11.35 -2.15
C VAL A 578 -13.32 10.98 -0.70
N ILE A 579 -14.54 10.53 -0.44
CA ILE A 579 -15.01 10.06 0.87
C ILE A 579 -15.56 8.66 0.68
N ASP A 580 -15.16 7.70 1.51
CA ASP A 580 -15.82 6.39 1.52
C ASP A 580 -17.25 6.57 2.05
N VAL A 581 -18.24 6.16 1.26
CA VAL A 581 -19.65 6.36 1.59
C VAL A 581 -20.03 5.70 2.93
N ILE A 582 -19.44 4.54 3.25
CA ILE A 582 -19.74 3.75 4.45
C ILE A 582 -18.96 4.25 5.67
N GLU A 583 -17.76 4.79 5.48
CA GLU A 583 -16.93 5.27 6.60
C GLU A 583 -17.16 6.75 6.92
N GLY A 584 -17.62 7.55 5.95
CA GLY A 584 -17.91 8.97 6.14
C GLY A 584 -16.64 9.82 6.21
N VAL A 585 -16.76 11.02 6.80
CA VAL A 585 -15.64 11.97 6.90
C VAL A 585 -14.59 11.44 7.88
N GLN A 586 -13.36 11.26 7.40
CA GLN A 586 -12.22 10.81 8.21
C GLN A 586 -11.23 11.96 8.45
N ARG A 587 -10.23 11.73 9.30
CA ARG A 587 -9.22 12.74 9.66
C ARG A 587 -8.51 13.34 8.44
N GLN A 588 -8.21 12.52 7.43
CA GLN A 588 -7.53 12.97 6.20
C GLN A 588 -8.48 13.68 5.24
N THR A 589 -9.79 13.40 5.34
CA THR A 589 -10.82 14.20 4.68
C THR A 589 -10.83 15.62 5.25
N ILE A 590 -10.76 15.76 6.57
CA ILE A 590 -10.68 17.06 7.25
C ILE A 590 -9.41 17.80 6.82
N GLU A 591 -8.25 17.14 6.84
CA GLU A 591 -6.99 17.72 6.35
C GLU A 591 -7.09 18.21 4.89
N SER A 592 -7.71 17.40 4.02
CA SER A 592 -7.90 17.76 2.61
C SER A 592 -8.80 18.99 2.47
N ILE A 593 -9.89 19.08 3.25
CA ILE A 593 -10.79 20.23 3.28
C ILE A 593 -10.05 21.49 3.74
N GLU A 594 -9.18 21.39 4.74
CA GLU A 594 -8.38 22.52 5.22
C GLU A 594 -7.46 23.06 4.13
N ILE A 595 -6.75 22.18 3.41
CA ILE A 595 -5.90 22.55 2.27
C ILE A 595 -6.71 23.30 1.21
N LEU A 596 -7.91 22.78 0.88
CA LEU A 596 -8.80 23.39 -0.10
C LEU A 596 -9.31 24.77 0.36
N ARG A 597 -9.63 24.91 1.66
CA ARG A 597 -10.07 26.18 2.26
C ARG A 597 -8.95 27.22 2.28
N GLU A 598 -7.74 26.83 2.67
CA GLU A 598 -6.55 27.69 2.68
C GLU A 598 -6.30 28.28 1.28
N ARG A 599 -6.36 27.43 0.24
CA ARG A 599 -6.09 27.81 -1.14
C ARG A 599 -7.31 28.33 -1.91
N ARG A 600 -8.49 28.38 -1.28
CA ARG A 600 -9.77 28.76 -1.89
C ARG A 600 -10.07 27.98 -3.18
N VAL A 601 -9.77 26.69 -3.19
CA VAL A 601 -9.98 25.80 -4.34
C VAL A 601 -11.41 25.25 -4.27
N PRO A 602 -12.26 25.48 -5.29
CA PRO A 602 -13.58 24.89 -5.35
C PRO A 602 -13.49 23.37 -5.55
N PHE A 603 -14.44 22.63 -5.00
CA PHE A 603 -14.40 21.17 -5.05
C PHE A 603 -15.79 20.51 -5.08
N VAL A 604 -15.83 19.25 -5.49
CA VAL A 604 -16.99 18.35 -5.36
C VAL A 604 -16.62 17.14 -4.52
N VAL A 605 -17.60 16.49 -3.91
CA VAL A 605 -17.39 15.29 -3.10
C VAL A 605 -17.72 14.06 -3.92
N ALA A 606 -16.79 13.11 -4.02
CA ALA A 606 -17.04 11.79 -4.57
C ALA A 606 -17.27 10.80 -3.42
N ALA A 607 -18.54 10.43 -3.17
CA ALA A 607 -18.91 9.43 -2.18
C ALA A 607 -18.66 8.03 -2.77
N ASN A 608 -17.44 7.53 -2.58
CA ASN A 608 -16.91 6.34 -3.23
C ASN A 608 -17.33 5.04 -2.51
N LYS A 609 -17.19 3.92 -3.23
CA LYS A 609 -17.43 2.54 -2.78
C LYS A 609 -18.91 2.20 -2.52
N ILE A 610 -19.84 2.78 -3.30
CA ILE A 610 -21.27 2.42 -3.23
C ILE A 610 -21.52 0.92 -3.47
N ASP A 611 -20.63 0.24 -4.19
CA ASP A 611 -20.66 -1.21 -4.41
C ASP A 611 -20.49 -2.04 -3.12
N ARG A 612 -20.00 -1.43 -2.03
CA ARG A 612 -19.88 -2.08 -0.72
C ARG A 612 -21.16 -2.00 0.10
N ILE A 613 -22.16 -1.22 -0.30
CA ILE A 613 -23.41 -1.10 0.45
C ILE A 613 -24.09 -2.47 0.44
N TYR A 614 -24.44 -2.97 1.63
CA TYR A 614 -25.06 -4.29 1.74
C TYR A 614 -26.32 -4.37 0.87
N GLY A 615 -26.40 -5.38 -0.01
CA GLY A 615 -27.49 -5.56 -0.96
C GLY A 615 -27.36 -4.78 -2.28
N TRP A 616 -26.30 -3.98 -2.48
CA TRP A 616 -26.08 -3.25 -3.73
C TRP A 616 -25.88 -4.20 -4.92
N ARG A 617 -26.66 -3.98 -5.98
CA ARG A 617 -26.55 -4.72 -7.25
C ARG A 617 -25.73 -3.89 -8.23
N SER A 618 -24.47 -4.26 -8.43
CA SER A 618 -23.53 -3.51 -9.28
C SER A 618 -23.93 -3.55 -10.75
N ASN A 619 -23.96 -2.39 -11.41
CA ASN A 619 -24.15 -2.23 -12.85
C ASN A 619 -22.91 -1.54 -13.46
N PRO A 620 -21.88 -2.30 -13.90
CA PRO A 620 -20.59 -1.71 -14.29
C PRO A 620 -20.67 -0.59 -15.34
N ASP A 621 -19.87 0.46 -15.12
CA ASP A 621 -19.71 1.64 -15.99
C ASP A 621 -21.02 2.38 -16.35
N THR A 622 -22.07 2.19 -15.55
CA THR A 622 -23.36 2.88 -15.74
C THR A 622 -23.44 4.18 -14.93
N PRO A 623 -24.22 5.18 -15.41
CA PRO A 623 -24.51 6.37 -14.62
C PRO A 623 -25.20 6.03 -13.30
N PHE A 624 -24.84 6.73 -12.23
CA PHE A 624 -25.45 6.63 -10.90
C PHE A 624 -26.98 6.70 -10.96
N LEU A 625 -27.55 7.68 -11.69
CA LEU A 625 -29.00 7.88 -11.76
C LEU A 625 -29.73 6.67 -12.36
N ILE A 626 -29.06 5.89 -13.22
CA ILE A 626 -29.63 4.70 -13.84
C ILE A 626 -29.50 3.51 -12.89
N THR A 627 -28.32 3.27 -12.31
CA THR A 627 -28.12 2.15 -11.37
C THR A 627 -28.97 2.30 -10.11
N MET A 628 -29.17 3.54 -9.62
CA MET A 628 -30.00 3.84 -8.45
C MET A 628 -31.44 3.36 -8.65
N ARG A 629 -32.03 3.55 -9.83
CA ARG A 629 -33.41 3.11 -10.14
C ARG A 629 -33.58 1.58 -10.18
N ARG A 630 -32.47 0.83 -10.21
CA ARG A 630 -32.45 -0.64 -10.25
C ARG A 630 -32.19 -1.27 -8.88
N GLN A 631 -31.97 -0.47 -7.84
CA GLN A 631 -31.73 -0.96 -6.49
C GLN A 631 -33.04 -1.19 -5.74
N ASP A 632 -33.02 -2.12 -4.80
CA ASP A 632 -34.12 -2.33 -3.87
C ASP A 632 -34.31 -1.10 -2.95
N PRO A 633 -35.55 -0.73 -2.57
CA PRO A 633 -35.81 0.45 -1.73
C PRO A 633 -35.04 0.46 -0.40
N SER A 634 -34.82 -0.72 0.21
CA SER A 634 -34.04 -0.85 1.45
C SER A 634 -32.56 -0.55 1.27
N VAL A 635 -32.00 -0.79 0.09
CA VAL A 635 -30.61 -0.45 -0.26
C VAL A 635 -30.47 1.06 -0.49
N LEU A 636 -31.47 1.67 -1.14
CA LEU A 636 -31.52 3.12 -1.33
C LEU A 636 -31.64 3.88 -0.01
N ALA A 637 -32.46 3.40 0.92
CA ALA A 637 -32.57 3.97 2.26
C ALA A 637 -31.22 3.98 3.00
N ARG A 638 -30.43 2.90 2.90
CA ARG A 638 -29.07 2.85 3.47
C ARG A 638 -28.11 3.82 2.79
N LEU A 639 -28.16 3.92 1.46
CA LEU A 639 -27.36 4.90 0.73
C LEU A 639 -27.70 6.32 1.21
N ASP A 640 -28.97 6.65 1.33
CA ASP A 640 -29.41 7.98 1.79
C ASP A 640 -28.97 8.25 3.24
N GLU A 641 -29.02 7.26 4.14
CA GLU A 641 -28.48 7.36 5.51
C GLU A 641 -26.99 7.68 5.52
N TYR A 642 -26.19 6.96 4.73
CA TYR A 642 -24.75 7.20 4.61
C TYR A 642 -24.43 8.58 4.04
N ILE A 643 -25.16 9.02 3.01
CA ILE A 643 -25.01 10.35 2.43
C ILE A 643 -25.41 11.42 3.44
N TYR A 644 -26.50 11.23 4.19
CA TYR A 644 -26.94 12.17 5.22
C TYR A 644 -25.88 12.35 6.33
N ARG A 645 -25.20 11.28 6.73
CA ARG A 645 -24.08 11.38 7.68
C ARG A 645 -22.93 12.23 7.11
N ILE A 646 -22.56 12.04 5.85
CA ILE A 646 -21.54 12.87 5.18
C ILE A 646 -21.98 14.34 5.15
N VAL A 647 -23.25 14.62 4.83
CA VAL A 647 -23.82 15.97 4.86
C VAL A 647 -23.72 16.58 6.27
N ALA A 648 -24.09 15.84 7.31
CA ALA A 648 -24.02 16.31 8.69
C ALA A 648 -22.57 16.62 9.11
N ASP A 649 -21.60 15.81 8.72
CA ASP A 649 -20.19 16.04 9.03
C ASP A 649 -19.61 17.22 8.26
N LEU A 650 -19.96 17.39 6.98
CA LEU A 650 -19.59 18.58 6.20
C LEU A 650 -20.23 19.86 6.76
N ALA A 651 -21.45 19.79 7.29
CA ALA A 651 -22.12 20.90 7.95
C ALA A 651 -21.40 21.34 9.23
N LYS A 652 -20.90 20.40 10.05
CA LYS A 652 -20.04 20.72 11.21
C LYS A 652 -18.76 21.44 10.80
N LEU A 653 -18.25 21.12 9.61
CA LEU A 653 -17.10 21.80 9.02
C LEU A 653 -17.48 23.11 8.32
N GLY A 654 -18.74 23.54 8.33
CA GLY A 654 -19.20 24.82 7.79
C GLY A 654 -19.57 24.80 6.30
N PHE A 655 -19.81 23.63 5.71
CA PHE A 655 -20.25 23.50 4.32
C PHE A 655 -21.70 23.01 4.23
N SER A 656 -22.50 23.69 3.41
CA SER A 656 -23.77 23.13 2.91
C SER A 656 -23.46 22.11 1.82
N ALA A 657 -24.01 20.90 1.91
CA ALA A 657 -23.78 19.83 0.95
C ALA A 657 -25.05 19.01 0.74
N ASP A 658 -25.25 18.49 -0.47
CA ASP A 658 -26.33 17.53 -0.77
C ASP A 658 -25.93 16.64 -1.97
N ARG A 659 -26.66 15.56 -2.19
CA ARG A 659 -26.49 14.71 -3.38
C ARG A 659 -26.71 15.54 -4.63
N PHE A 660 -25.84 15.36 -5.63
CA PHE A 660 -25.76 16.27 -6.78
C PHE A 660 -27.08 16.52 -7.52
N ASP A 661 -27.99 15.53 -7.56
CA ASP A 661 -29.31 15.63 -8.20
C ASP A 661 -30.33 16.46 -7.41
N LYS A 662 -30.05 16.76 -6.13
CA LYS A 662 -30.87 17.61 -5.26
C LYS A 662 -30.35 19.06 -5.18
N VAL A 663 -29.15 19.32 -5.68
CA VAL A 663 -28.53 20.64 -5.64
C VAL A 663 -29.18 21.58 -6.65
N ARG A 664 -29.75 22.70 -6.17
CA ARG A 664 -30.30 23.77 -7.02
C ARG A 664 -29.29 24.86 -7.35
N ASP A 665 -28.44 25.21 -6.38
CA ASP A 665 -27.42 26.23 -6.52
C ASP A 665 -26.05 25.69 -6.11
N PHE A 666 -25.25 25.35 -7.13
CA PHE A 666 -23.89 24.83 -6.98
C PHE A 666 -22.88 25.87 -6.47
N THR A 667 -23.24 27.14 -6.34
CA THR A 667 -22.38 28.17 -5.73
C THR A 667 -22.47 28.19 -4.21
N ARG A 668 -23.57 27.68 -3.65
CA ARG A 668 -23.84 27.67 -2.21
C ARG A 668 -23.78 26.27 -1.60
N THR A 669 -24.06 25.24 -2.37
CA THR A 669 -24.14 23.85 -1.90
C THR A 669 -23.14 22.97 -2.64
N LEU A 670 -22.28 22.28 -1.88
CA LEU A 670 -21.37 21.27 -2.40
C LEU A 670 -22.14 20.07 -2.93
N ALA A 671 -21.77 19.63 -4.14
CA ALA A 671 -22.36 18.44 -4.75
C ALA A 671 -21.64 17.18 -4.27
N ILE A 672 -22.42 16.23 -3.74
CA ILE A 672 -21.98 14.87 -3.40
C ILE A 672 -22.40 13.93 -4.54
N VAL A 673 -21.42 13.34 -5.22
CA VAL A 673 -21.61 12.39 -6.31
C VAL A 673 -21.30 10.98 -5.82
N PRO A 674 -22.30 10.08 -5.68
CA PRO A 674 -22.05 8.70 -5.31
C PRO A 674 -21.38 7.94 -6.47
N VAL A 675 -20.26 7.27 -6.19
CA VAL A 675 -19.46 6.57 -7.19
C VAL A 675 -18.96 5.22 -6.69
N SER A 676 -18.61 4.33 -7.62
CA SER A 676 -17.73 3.20 -7.34
C SER A 676 -16.51 3.26 -8.25
N ALA A 677 -15.34 3.49 -7.64
CA ALA A 677 -14.05 3.30 -8.29
C ALA A 677 -13.84 1.85 -8.77
N LYS A 678 -14.56 0.88 -8.21
CA LYS A 678 -14.40 -0.52 -8.62
C LYS A 678 -15.21 -0.83 -9.88
N THR A 679 -16.51 -0.50 -9.85
CA THR A 679 -17.44 -0.89 -10.92
C THR A 679 -17.56 0.18 -11.99
N GLY A 680 -17.19 1.43 -11.71
CA GLY A 680 -17.31 2.57 -12.63
C GLY A 680 -18.66 3.27 -12.55
N GLU A 681 -19.55 2.84 -11.66
CA GLU A 681 -20.83 3.48 -11.43
C GLU A 681 -20.64 4.93 -10.94
N GLY A 682 -21.40 5.87 -11.50
CA GLY A 682 -21.37 7.29 -11.11
C GLY A 682 -20.19 8.12 -11.64
N ILE A 683 -19.18 7.48 -12.25
CA ILE A 683 -18.08 8.20 -12.92
C ILE A 683 -18.58 9.14 -14.04
N PRO A 684 -19.59 8.76 -14.86
CA PRO A 684 -20.15 9.69 -15.85
C PRO A 684 -20.66 11.00 -15.24
N GLU A 685 -21.42 10.95 -14.14
CA GLU A 685 -21.92 12.15 -13.47
C GLU A 685 -20.79 12.96 -12.85
N LEU A 686 -19.81 12.29 -12.23
CA LEU A 686 -18.66 12.96 -11.62
C LEU A 686 -17.91 13.82 -12.65
N LEU A 687 -17.58 13.24 -13.82
CA LEU A 687 -16.89 13.96 -14.90
C LEU A 687 -17.75 15.07 -15.51
N ALA A 688 -19.05 14.82 -15.71
CA ALA A 688 -19.96 15.82 -16.27
C ALA A 688 -20.13 17.03 -15.34
N ILE A 689 -20.28 16.81 -14.02
CA ILE A 689 -20.38 17.88 -13.03
C ILE A 689 -19.08 18.67 -12.96
N LEU A 690 -17.93 18.00 -12.90
CA LEU A 690 -16.62 18.67 -12.88
C LEU A 690 -16.44 19.57 -14.11
N ALA A 691 -16.66 19.01 -15.30
CA ALA A 691 -16.52 19.75 -16.54
C ALA A 691 -17.54 20.90 -16.64
N GLY A 692 -18.78 20.68 -16.18
CA GLY A 692 -19.84 21.69 -16.13
C GLY A 692 -19.55 22.85 -15.19
N LEU A 693 -19.09 22.58 -13.97
CA LEU A 693 -18.77 23.61 -12.98
C LEU A 693 -17.53 24.42 -13.37
N THR A 694 -16.47 23.74 -13.83
CA THR A 694 -15.24 24.40 -14.27
C THR A 694 -15.49 25.31 -15.47
N GLN A 695 -16.21 24.86 -16.49
CA GLN A 695 -16.52 25.71 -17.64
C GLN A 695 -17.48 26.86 -17.26
N LYS A 696 -18.43 26.67 -16.36
CA LYS A 696 -19.40 27.72 -16.03
C LYS A 696 -18.78 28.83 -15.20
N TYR A 697 -17.93 28.49 -14.23
CA TYR A 697 -17.46 29.43 -13.21
C TYR A 697 -15.98 29.81 -13.34
N LEU A 698 -15.16 29.05 -14.07
CA LEU A 698 -13.70 29.24 -14.09
C LEU A 698 -13.12 29.63 -15.46
N ILE A 699 -13.92 29.81 -16.52
CA ILE A 699 -13.41 30.15 -17.87
C ILE A 699 -12.38 31.29 -17.84
N GLY A 700 -12.66 32.38 -17.11
CA GLY A 700 -11.74 33.53 -17.03
C GLY A 700 -10.37 33.17 -16.41
N ARG A 701 -10.32 32.22 -15.46
CA ARG A 701 -9.08 31.71 -14.86
C ARG A 701 -8.34 30.72 -15.76
N LEU A 702 -9.05 30.10 -16.70
CA LEU A 702 -8.52 29.12 -17.66
C LEU A 702 -8.02 29.78 -18.96
N GLU A 703 -8.18 31.09 -19.13
CA GLU A 703 -7.59 31.81 -20.26
C GLU A 703 -6.06 31.87 -20.12
N VAL A 704 -5.37 31.39 -21.15
CA VAL A 704 -3.91 31.34 -21.20
C VAL A 704 -3.37 32.34 -22.19
N THR A 705 -2.22 32.92 -21.86
CA THR A 705 -1.47 33.81 -22.74
C THR A 705 -0.55 33.00 -23.64
N VAL A 706 -0.56 33.23 -24.97
CA VAL A 706 0.48 32.70 -25.85
C VAL A 706 1.77 33.51 -25.62
N GLY A 707 2.55 33.10 -24.61
CA GLY A 707 3.73 33.82 -24.11
C GLY A 707 4.67 32.91 -23.30
N PRO A 708 5.69 33.47 -22.61
CA PRO A 708 6.65 32.69 -21.81
C PRO A 708 5.93 31.88 -20.73
N ALA A 709 6.32 30.62 -20.56
CA ALA A 709 5.71 29.77 -19.56
C ALA A 709 5.87 30.28 -18.12
N LYS A 710 4.81 30.07 -17.34
CA LYS A 710 4.80 30.12 -15.88
C LYS A 710 4.39 28.74 -15.36
N GLY A 711 5.09 28.29 -14.34
CA GLY A 711 4.81 27.01 -13.72
C GLY A 711 5.14 26.98 -12.24
N VAL A 712 4.84 25.85 -11.61
CA VAL A 712 5.31 25.53 -10.26
C VAL A 712 6.17 24.29 -10.31
N VAL A 713 7.25 24.28 -9.53
CA VAL A 713 8.01 23.06 -9.28
C VAL A 713 7.23 22.18 -8.31
N LEU A 714 6.77 21.02 -8.77
CA LEU A 714 6.13 20.03 -7.91
C LEU A 714 7.17 19.26 -7.11
N GLU A 715 8.20 18.74 -7.78
CA GLU A 715 9.24 17.91 -7.17
C GLU A 715 10.60 18.19 -7.79
N VAL A 716 11.64 17.98 -7.00
CA VAL A 716 13.04 17.97 -7.44
C VAL A 716 13.59 16.58 -7.13
N LYS A 717 14.16 15.90 -8.13
CA LYS A 717 14.68 14.55 -7.95
C LYS A 717 15.88 14.26 -8.83
N GLU A 718 16.74 13.37 -8.33
CA GLU A 718 17.89 12.88 -9.05
C GLU A 718 17.53 11.60 -9.80
N ILE A 719 17.86 11.55 -11.08
CA ILE A 719 17.60 10.38 -11.94
C ILE A 719 18.90 9.94 -12.60
N THR A 720 19.19 8.64 -12.48
CA THR A 720 20.35 8.00 -13.10
C THR A 720 20.37 8.26 -14.60
N GLY A 721 21.45 8.88 -15.09
CA GLY A 721 21.64 9.23 -16.50
C GLY A 721 21.08 10.59 -16.93
N LEU A 722 20.23 11.24 -16.12
CA LEU A 722 19.69 12.58 -16.39
C LEU A 722 20.19 13.65 -15.39
N GLY A 723 20.73 13.23 -14.24
CA GLY A 723 21.10 14.11 -13.14
C GLY A 723 19.88 14.63 -12.39
N THR A 724 20.02 15.76 -11.72
CA THR A 724 18.91 16.44 -11.03
C THR A 724 17.91 16.99 -12.05
N CYS A 725 16.63 16.68 -11.85
CA CYS A 725 15.53 17.16 -12.68
C CYS A 725 14.37 17.66 -11.82
N MET A 726 13.53 18.49 -12.43
CA MET A 726 12.33 19.03 -11.78
C MET A 726 11.08 18.52 -12.49
N ASP A 727 10.09 18.08 -11.72
CA ASP A 727 8.74 17.87 -12.23
C ASP A 727 7.94 19.15 -12.03
N VAL A 728 7.38 19.67 -13.11
CA VAL A 728 6.79 21.02 -13.15
C VAL A 728 5.39 20.95 -13.75
N ILE A 729 4.43 21.67 -13.16
CA ILE A 729 3.16 21.96 -13.81
C ILE A 729 3.22 23.34 -14.43
N ILE A 730 3.04 23.42 -15.74
CA ILE A 730 2.91 24.65 -16.51
C ILE A 730 1.43 25.01 -16.55
N TYR A 731 1.08 26.18 -15.98
CA TYR A 731 -0.31 26.64 -15.88
C TYR A 731 -0.59 27.89 -16.74
N ASP A 732 0.44 28.54 -17.27
CA ASP A 732 0.32 29.65 -18.23
C ASP A 732 1.50 29.60 -19.23
N GLY A 733 1.31 30.07 -20.46
CA GLY A 733 2.34 30.15 -21.49
C GLY A 733 2.85 28.81 -22.05
N VAL A 734 3.98 28.90 -22.75
CA VAL A 734 4.65 27.79 -23.45
C VAL A 734 6.10 27.68 -22.98
N LEU A 735 6.52 26.47 -22.61
CA LEU A 735 7.89 26.15 -22.21
C LEU A 735 8.57 25.39 -23.35
N LYS A 736 9.76 25.82 -23.77
CA LYS A 736 10.52 25.23 -24.87
C LYS A 736 11.88 24.73 -24.42
N LYS A 737 12.41 23.75 -25.14
CA LYS A 737 13.81 23.34 -25.01
C LYS A 737 14.72 24.52 -25.37
N GLY A 738 15.73 24.78 -24.53
CA GLY A 738 16.66 25.90 -24.68
C GLY A 738 16.25 27.20 -23.97
N ASP A 739 15.00 27.28 -23.47
CA ASP A 739 14.52 28.44 -22.73
C ASP A 739 15.37 28.71 -21.50
N LEU A 740 15.59 30.00 -21.22
CA LEU A 740 16.18 30.45 -19.97
C LEU A 740 15.08 30.50 -18.92
N ILE A 741 15.28 29.79 -17.82
CA ILE A 741 14.32 29.72 -16.70
C ILE A 741 14.92 30.32 -15.43
N VAL A 742 14.05 30.87 -14.59
CA VAL A 742 14.35 31.26 -13.21
C VAL A 742 13.48 30.46 -12.26
N VAL A 743 14.10 29.85 -11.26
CA VAL A 743 13.44 29.14 -10.15
C VAL A 743 14.06 29.56 -8.82
N ALA A 744 13.37 29.33 -7.71
CA ALA A 744 13.94 29.60 -6.39
C ALA A 744 14.86 28.45 -5.95
N GLY A 745 16.04 28.79 -5.41
CA GLY A 745 16.94 27.85 -4.77
C GLY A 745 17.22 28.19 -3.31
N LYS A 746 17.81 27.24 -2.56
CA LYS A 746 18.20 27.43 -1.15
C LYS A 746 19.12 28.64 -0.95
N GLY A 747 20.11 28.81 -1.82
CA GLY A 747 21.08 29.91 -1.81
C GLY A 747 20.65 31.20 -2.54
N GLY A 748 19.47 31.21 -3.16
CA GLY A 748 19.00 32.32 -4.00
C GLY A 748 18.36 31.83 -5.31
N PRO A 749 17.91 32.74 -6.18
CA PRO A 749 17.33 32.38 -7.47
C PRO A 749 18.33 31.66 -8.37
N ILE A 750 17.92 30.52 -8.93
CA ILE A 750 18.69 29.73 -9.88
C ILE A 750 18.28 30.16 -11.28
N THR A 751 19.26 30.53 -12.10
CA THR A 751 19.08 30.83 -13.52
C THR A 751 19.76 29.76 -14.35
N THR A 752 18.99 29.08 -15.20
CA THR A 752 19.51 27.95 -15.97
C THR A 752 18.77 27.79 -17.28
N ARG A 753 19.36 27.04 -18.23
CA ARG A 753 18.74 26.75 -19.52
C ARG A 753 18.20 25.33 -19.57
N VAL A 754 16.99 25.19 -20.11
CA VAL A 754 16.34 23.90 -20.30
C VAL A 754 17.13 23.06 -21.30
N ARG A 755 17.71 21.95 -20.85
CA ARG A 755 18.42 21.00 -21.71
C ARG A 755 17.44 20.10 -22.47
N SER A 756 16.46 19.55 -21.77
CA SER A 756 15.43 18.67 -22.33
C SER A 756 14.12 18.79 -21.56
N LEU A 757 13.03 18.65 -22.29
CA LEU A 757 11.68 18.47 -21.75
C LEU A 757 11.26 17.02 -21.97
N LEU A 758 10.85 16.36 -20.90
CA LEU A 758 10.48 14.94 -20.93
C LEU A 758 9.01 14.78 -20.57
N MET A 759 8.29 14.03 -21.40
CA MET A 759 6.91 13.60 -21.16
C MET A 759 6.82 12.07 -21.18
N PRO A 760 5.89 11.45 -20.42
CA PRO A 760 5.58 10.03 -20.58
C PRO A 760 5.16 9.74 -22.03
N LYS A 761 5.57 8.58 -22.55
CA LYS A 761 5.07 8.12 -23.86
C LYS A 761 3.58 7.74 -23.75
N PRO A 762 2.73 8.08 -24.74
CA PRO A 762 1.39 7.51 -24.85
C PRO A 762 1.48 5.98 -25.06
N LEU A 763 0.87 5.20 -24.16
CA LEU A 763 0.61 3.75 -24.22
C LEU A 763 1.29 2.96 -25.38
N GLU A 764 2.61 2.76 -25.35
CA GLU A 764 3.32 1.79 -26.19
C GLU A 764 3.41 0.42 -25.50
N GLU A 765 3.21 -0.63 -26.29
CA GLU A 765 3.31 -2.05 -25.93
C GLU A 765 4.74 -2.44 -25.47
N ILE A 766 4.82 -3.31 -24.46
CA ILE A 766 6.01 -3.62 -23.63
C ILE A 766 7.02 -4.54 -24.36
N ARG A 767 7.55 -4.13 -25.52
CA ARG A 767 8.59 -4.92 -26.23
C ARG A 767 9.94 -4.22 -26.42
N VAL A 768 10.10 -2.97 -25.95
CA VAL A 768 11.39 -2.27 -26.02
C VAL A 768 11.85 -1.86 -24.63
N ALA A 769 12.90 -2.51 -24.13
CA ALA A 769 13.64 -2.02 -22.99
C ALA A 769 14.34 -0.71 -23.37
N GLY A 770 14.04 0.40 -22.68
CA GLY A 770 14.95 1.55 -22.66
C GLY A 770 14.38 2.97 -22.60
N THR A 771 13.12 3.25 -22.96
CA THR A 771 12.63 4.66 -22.96
C THR A 771 11.19 4.82 -22.47
N LYS A 772 11.02 5.10 -21.17
CA LYS A 772 9.73 5.46 -20.54
C LYS A 772 9.25 6.88 -20.86
N PHE A 773 10.17 7.75 -21.27
CA PHE A 773 9.91 9.16 -21.55
C PHE A 773 10.26 9.47 -23.00
N MET A 774 9.43 10.30 -23.63
CA MET A 774 9.73 10.96 -24.89
C MET A 774 10.26 12.37 -24.62
N SER A 775 11.28 12.77 -25.37
CA SER A 775 11.70 14.16 -25.40
C SER A 775 10.75 14.96 -26.29
N VAL A 776 10.30 16.10 -25.79
CA VAL A 776 9.47 17.06 -26.55
C VAL A 776 10.23 18.37 -26.72
N ASN A 777 9.91 19.11 -27.78
CA ASN A 777 10.55 20.41 -28.06
C ASN A 777 9.87 21.56 -27.31
N GLU A 778 8.56 21.48 -27.10
CA GLU A 778 7.78 22.46 -26.36
C GLU A 778 6.57 21.82 -25.67
N VAL A 779 6.08 22.47 -24.61
CA VAL A 779 4.85 22.12 -23.90
C VAL A 779 4.04 23.38 -23.61
N SER A 780 2.73 23.30 -23.81
CA SER A 780 1.80 24.41 -23.61
C SER A 780 0.91 24.15 -22.39
N ALA A 781 0.55 25.21 -21.65
CA ALA A 781 -0.34 25.07 -20.50
C ALA A 781 -1.74 24.54 -20.89
N ALA A 782 -2.40 23.69 -20.09
CA ALA A 782 -1.93 23.05 -18.84
C ALA A 782 -1.13 21.77 -19.15
N ALA A 783 0.08 21.63 -18.61
CA ALA A 783 0.90 20.42 -18.81
C ALA A 783 1.77 20.09 -17.61
N GLY A 784 1.85 18.80 -17.27
CA GLY A 784 2.90 18.27 -16.41
C GLY A 784 4.10 17.81 -17.24
N VAL A 785 5.28 18.35 -16.95
CA VAL A 785 6.50 18.11 -17.71
C VAL A 785 7.68 17.92 -16.77
N ARG A 786 8.61 17.02 -17.13
CA ARG A 786 9.90 16.94 -16.46
C ARG A 786 10.92 17.81 -17.18
N VAL A 787 11.49 18.74 -16.45
CA VAL A 787 12.51 19.68 -16.91
C VAL A 787 13.87 19.16 -16.47
N VAL A 788 14.77 18.97 -17.44
CA VAL A 788 16.18 18.64 -17.21
C VAL A 788 17.00 19.88 -17.52
N ALA A 789 17.74 20.39 -16.53
CA ALA A 789 18.63 21.53 -16.67
C ALA A 789 19.80 21.39 -15.67
N PRO A 790 20.95 22.04 -15.89
CA PRO A 790 22.05 22.04 -14.92
C PRO A 790 21.70 22.89 -13.68
N ASN A 791 22.41 22.63 -12.57
CA ASN A 791 22.36 23.39 -11.31
C ASN A 791 20.97 23.40 -10.64
N LEU A 792 20.24 22.29 -10.70
CA LEU A 792 18.90 22.17 -10.11
C LEU A 792 18.91 21.54 -8.70
N GLU A 793 20.08 21.16 -8.17
CA GLU A 793 20.24 20.43 -6.90
C GLU A 793 19.64 21.19 -5.71
N ASP A 794 19.78 22.52 -5.75
CA ASP A 794 19.31 23.42 -4.70
C ASP A 794 17.93 24.01 -4.98
N ALA A 795 17.27 23.63 -6.07
CA ALA A 795 15.93 24.11 -6.41
C ALA A 795 14.92 23.74 -5.31
N LEU A 796 14.00 24.65 -5.02
CA LEU A 796 13.01 24.47 -3.96
C LEU A 796 11.70 23.93 -4.53
N ALA A 797 11.21 22.82 -3.99
CA ALA A 797 9.86 22.36 -4.30
C ALA A 797 8.81 23.39 -3.85
N GLY A 798 7.79 23.60 -4.69
CA GLY A 798 6.80 24.67 -4.55
C GLY A 798 7.26 26.02 -5.10
N SER A 799 8.49 26.15 -5.61
CA SER A 799 8.94 27.42 -6.19
C SER A 799 8.22 27.75 -7.49
N PRO A 800 7.99 29.04 -7.78
CA PRO A 800 7.60 29.46 -9.11
C PRO A 800 8.70 29.13 -10.12
N LEU A 801 8.29 28.79 -11.34
CA LEU A 801 9.14 28.69 -12.51
C LEU A 801 8.69 29.73 -13.52
N TYR A 802 9.63 30.57 -13.95
CA TYR A 802 9.40 31.55 -15.00
C TYR A 802 10.34 31.31 -16.18
N VAL A 803 9.77 31.26 -17.39
CA VAL A 803 10.55 31.44 -18.61
C VAL A 803 10.85 32.92 -18.81
N VAL A 804 12.10 33.23 -19.11
CA VAL A 804 12.58 34.59 -19.36
C VAL A 804 12.56 34.83 -20.88
N PRO A 805 11.74 35.79 -21.38
CA PRO A 805 11.63 36.05 -22.82
C PRO A 805 12.94 36.51 -23.45
N SER A 806 13.70 37.36 -22.73
CA SER A 806 14.95 37.91 -23.20
C SER A 806 15.95 38.06 -22.05
N THR A 807 17.24 37.91 -22.32
CA THR A 807 18.30 38.06 -21.30
C THR A 807 18.31 39.46 -20.66
N LYS A 808 17.78 40.48 -21.35
CA LYS A 808 17.61 41.84 -20.81
C LYS A 808 16.60 41.91 -19.67
N GLU A 809 15.59 41.04 -19.69
CA GLU A 809 14.53 40.99 -18.68
C GLU A 809 14.88 40.07 -17.51
N LEU A 810 16.02 39.37 -17.57
CA LEU A 810 16.47 38.46 -16.52
C LEU A 810 16.45 39.10 -15.11
N PRO A 811 16.94 40.34 -14.89
CA PRO A 811 16.89 40.98 -13.58
C PRO A 811 15.45 41.12 -13.05
N THR A 812 14.51 41.45 -13.92
CA THR A 812 13.09 41.60 -13.58
C THR A 812 12.49 40.29 -13.08
N TYR A 813 12.78 39.18 -13.75
CA TYR A 813 12.27 37.86 -13.36
C TYR A 813 12.96 37.29 -12.12
N ILE A 814 14.24 37.59 -11.92
CA ILE A 814 14.95 37.31 -10.66
C ILE A 814 14.26 38.05 -9.51
N SER A 815 13.98 39.35 -9.66
CA SER A 815 13.28 40.14 -8.64
C SER A 815 11.90 39.58 -8.33
N LYS A 816 11.12 39.16 -9.35
CA LYS A 816 9.81 38.51 -9.14
C LYS A 816 9.90 37.25 -8.28
N VAL A 817 10.85 36.34 -8.58
CA VAL A 817 11.06 35.13 -7.78
C VAL A 817 11.50 35.48 -6.35
N ILE A 818 12.38 36.47 -6.20
CA ILE A 818 12.83 36.93 -4.87
C ILE A 818 11.66 37.48 -4.07
N GLU A 819 10.79 38.31 -4.65
CA GLU A 819 9.65 38.90 -3.96
C GLU A 819 8.64 37.84 -3.50
N GLU A 820 8.29 36.89 -4.37
CA GLU A 820 7.40 35.77 -4.01
C GLU A 820 8.01 34.91 -2.89
N VAL A 821 9.31 34.61 -2.98
CA VAL A 821 9.98 33.79 -1.96
C VAL A 821 10.16 34.57 -0.65
N LYS A 822 10.47 35.86 -0.68
CA LYS A 822 10.63 36.69 0.53
C LYS A 822 9.37 36.82 1.36
N GLN A 823 8.20 36.75 0.74
CA GLN A 823 6.92 36.74 1.48
C GLN A 823 6.75 35.47 2.32
N ILE A 824 7.35 34.36 1.90
CA ILE A 824 7.23 33.05 2.53
C ILE A 824 8.43 32.78 3.46
N ARG A 825 9.63 33.15 3.01
CA ARG A 825 10.92 32.90 3.66
C ARG A 825 11.53 34.22 4.10
N PHE A 826 11.45 34.50 5.40
CA PHE A 826 11.83 35.80 5.95
C PHE A 826 12.42 35.70 7.36
N SER A 827 13.04 36.80 7.78
CA SER A 827 13.48 37.06 9.15
C SER A 827 13.07 38.49 9.50
N LYS A 828 12.22 38.66 10.50
CA LYS A 828 11.70 39.95 10.99
C LYS A 828 12.33 40.26 12.35
N ASN A 829 12.53 41.54 12.66
CA ASN A 829 13.03 41.95 13.98
C ASN A 829 11.86 42.19 14.96
N ILE A 830 11.12 41.13 15.26
CA ILE A 830 9.99 41.14 16.21
C ILE A 830 10.09 39.95 17.16
N ASP A 831 9.38 40.00 18.28
CA ASP A 831 9.13 38.83 19.11
C ASP A 831 8.12 37.92 18.40
N GLY A 832 8.53 36.69 18.11
CA GLY A 832 7.71 35.74 17.39
C GLY A 832 8.35 34.37 17.30
N VAL A 833 7.54 33.38 16.92
CA VAL A 833 7.98 31.99 16.82
C VAL A 833 8.93 31.79 15.64
N VAL A 834 9.78 30.77 15.75
CA VAL A 834 10.68 30.34 14.67
C VAL A 834 10.08 29.12 13.99
N VAL A 835 9.94 29.16 12.65
CA VAL A 835 9.30 28.11 11.86
C VAL A 835 10.28 27.55 10.84
N LYS A 836 10.43 26.22 10.83
CA LYS A 836 11.14 25.49 9.77
C LYS A 836 10.22 24.47 9.13
N ALA A 837 10.28 24.38 7.81
CA ALA A 837 9.53 23.38 7.04
C ALA A 837 10.39 22.76 5.94
N ASP A 838 9.91 21.69 5.34
CA ASP A 838 10.60 20.95 4.28
C ASP A 838 10.50 21.60 2.90
N THR A 839 9.47 22.41 2.65
CA THR A 839 9.17 23.01 1.33
C THR A 839 8.64 24.43 1.48
N LEU A 840 8.60 25.19 0.38
CA LEU A 840 8.00 26.53 0.39
C LEU A 840 6.49 26.47 0.65
N GLY A 841 5.78 25.51 0.04
CA GLY A 841 4.33 25.41 0.16
C GLY A 841 3.85 25.04 1.58
N THR A 842 4.62 24.22 2.30
CA THR A 842 4.33 23.85 3.70
C THR A 842 4.69 24.97 4.65
N LEU A 843 5.81 25.65 4.41
CA LEU A 843 6.20 26.83 5.16
C LEU A 843 5.12 27.92 5.09
N GLU A 844 4.64 28.23 3.89
CA GLU A 844 3.57 29.20 3.65
C GLU A 844 2.30 28.85 4.44
N ALA A 845 1.88 27.58 4.42
CA ALA A 845 0.67 27.14 5.11
C ALA A 845 0.78 27.26 6.65
N VAL A 846 1.93 26.91 7.23
CA VAL A 846 2.18 27.08 8.67
C VAL A 846 2.16 28.56 9.04
N VAL A 847 2.87 29.40 8.28
CA VAL A 847 2.94 30.85 8.53
C VAL A 847 1.56 31.50 8.45
N GLN A 848 0.80 31.24 7.37
CA GLN A 848 -0.55 31.81 7.22
C GLN A 848 -1.50 31.37 8.34
N THR A 849 -1.37 30.13 8.82
CA THR A 849 -2.22 29.63 9.91
C THR A 849 -1.86 30.27 11.25
N LEU A 850 -0.57 30.47 11.52
CA LEU A 850 -0.10 31.23 12.69
C LEU A 850 -0.58 32.68 12.65
N GLU A 851 -0.47 33.35 11.50
CA GLU A 851 -0.93 34.72 11.30
C GLU A 851 -2.45 34.86 11.49
N LYS A 852 -3.26 33.92 10.95
CA LYS A 852 -4.72 33.88 11.19
C LYS A 852 -5.08 33.73 12.67
N LYS A 853 -4.23 33.06 13.45
CA LYS A 853 -4.38 32.90 14.91
C LYS A 853 -3.76 34.05 15.71
N GLY A 854 -3.20 35.07 15.05
CA GLY A 854 -2.54 36.20 15.71
C GLY A 854 -1.21 35.85 16.37
N ILE A 855 -0.58 34.75 15.97
CA ILE A 855 0.73 34.34 16.48
C ILE A 855 1.83 34.93 15.57
N PRO A 856 2.66 35.86 16.08
CA PRO A 856 3.70 36.47 15.26
C PRO A 856 4.81 35.47 14.93
N VAL A 857 5.30 35.54 13.69
CA VAL A 857 6.41 34.72 13.20
C VAL A 857 7.65 35.60 13.04
N ARG A 858 8.73 35.27 13.76
CA ARG A 858 10.01 35.97 13.67
C ARG A 858 10.81 35.50 12.46
N LEU A 859 10.94 34.18 12.31
CA LEU A 859 11.73 33.56 11.25
C LEU A 859 10.94 32.42 10.63
N ALA A 860 10.89 32.39 9.30
CA ALA A 860 10.30 31.31 8.52
C ALA A 860 11.31 30.88 7.46
N ASP A 861 11.73 29.61 7.48
CA ASP A 861 12.72 29.12 6.53
C ASP A 861 12.57 27.63 6.15
N VAL A 862 13.13 27.24 5.02
CA VAL A 862 13.08 25.87 4.49
C VAL A 862 14.35 25.10 4.86
N GLY A 863 14.20 23.84 5.25
CA GLY A 863 15.30 22.92 5.56
C GLY A 863 15.39 22.55 7.05
N PRO A 864 16.40 21.75 7.43
CA PRO A 864 16.60 21.33 8.81
C PRO A 864 16.88 22.52 9.73
N LEU A 865 16.63 22.36 11.02
CA LEU A 865 16.93 23.38 12.03
C LEU A 865 18.45 23.48 12.25
N SER A 866 19.01 24.69 12.12
CA SER A 866 20.42 24.98 12.35
C SER A 866 20.62 25.80 13.64
N LYS A 867 21.87 25.96 14.06
CA LYS A 867 22.23 26.80 15.23
C LYS A 867 21.71 28.24 15.13
N ARG A 868 21.68 28.81 13.92
CA ARG A 868 21.22 30.18 13.70
C ARG A 868 19.79 30.36 14.21
N GLU A 869 18.89 29.45 13.86
CA GLU A 869 17.48 29.54 14.26
C GLU A 869 17.26 29.29 15.76
N VAL A 870 18.09 28.43 16.37
CA VAL A 870 18.04 28.21 17.82
C VAL A 870 18.45 29.48 18.57
N ILE A 871 19.46 30.20 18.07
CA ILE A 871 19.88 31.49 18.63
C ILE A 871 18.75 32.51 18.52
N GLU A 872 18.09 32.62 17.35
CA GLU A 872 16.94 33.53 17.18
C GLU A 872 15.81 33.24 18.16
N ALA A 873 15.45 31.96 18.35
CA ALA A 873 14.45 31.56 19.33
C ALA A 873 14.89 31.89 20.78
N SER A 874 16.18 31.72 21.10
CA SER A 874 16.72 32.04 22.43
C SER A 874 16.68 33.53 22.76
N ILE A 875 16.83 34.40 21.75
CA ILE A 875 16.71 35.85 21.93
C ILE A 875 15.27 36.19 22.31
N VAL A 876 14.29 35.64 21.58
CA VAL A 876 12.86 35.85 21.87
C VAL A 876 12.46 35.23 23.21
N ALA A 877 13.03 34.09 23.60
CA ALA A 877 12.70 33.45 24.88
C ALA A 877 13.03 34.34 26.09
N LYS A 878 14.01 35.25 25.97
CA LYS A 878 14.36 36.23 27.01
C LYS A 878 13.35 37.37 27.14
N SER A 879 12.76 37.82 26.02
CA SER A 879 11.75 38.88 26.01
C SER A 879 10.35 38.33 26.28
N ASN A 880 10.00 37.23 25.61
CA ASN A 880 8.70 36.57 25.71
C ASN A 880 8.86 35.05 25.61
N LYS A 881 8.85 34.39 26.78
CA LYS A 881 8.98 32.92 26.87
C LYS A 881 7.95 32.14 26.06
N TYR A 882 6.76 32.70 25.81
CA TYR A 882 5.69 32.03 25.07
C TYR A 882 5.93 32.03 23.56
N LEU A 883 6.69 33.00 23.06
CA LEU A 883 7.01 33.14 21.63
C LEU A 883 8.41 32.62 21.28
N GLY A 884 9.30 32.49 22.27
CA GLY A 884 10.64 31.94 22.12
C GLY A 884 10.67 30.42 21.95
N VAL A 885 10.02 29.93 20.88
CA VAL A 885 9.85 28.50 20.58
C VAL A 885 10.15 28.21 19.12
N ILE A 886 10.37 26.93 18.82
CA ILE A 886 10.67 26.45 17.47
C ILE A 886 9.58 25.49 17.01
N LEU A 887 9.02 25.73 15.82
CA LEU A 887 8.01 24.90 15.16
C LEU A 887 8.65 24.23 13.93
N LEU A 888 8.76 22.90 13.97
CA LEU A 888 9.35 22.06 12.93
C LEU A 888 8.27 21.28 12.19
N PHE A 889 8.03 21.63 10.93
CA PHE A 889 7.11 20.91 10.06
C PHE A 889 7.87 19.95 9.14
N ASN A 890 7.73 18.64 9.37
CA ASN A 890 8.36 17.58 8.57
C ASN A 890 9.89 17.72 8.39
N VAL A 891 10.57 18.39 9.32
CA VAL A 891 12.03 18.58 9.33
C VAL A 891 12.61 18.19 10.68
N LYS A 892 13.90 17.86 10.70
CA LYS A 892 14.64 17.50 11.90
C LYS A 892 15.73 18.54 12.21
N PRO A 893 16.17 18.63 13.47
CA PRO A 893 17.37 19.39 13.80
C PRO A 893 18.64 18.77 13.24
N LEU A 894 19.61 19.61 12.90
CA LEU A 894 21.00 19.17 12.75
C LEU A 894 21.57 18.80 14.13
N PRO A 895 22.55 17.87 14.22
CA PRO A 895 23.08 17.40 15.50
C PRO A 895 23.57 18.53 16.42
N ASP A 896 24.17 19.54 15.82
CA ASP A 896 24.75 20.68 16.52
C ASP A 896 23.69 21.72 16.96
N ALA A 897 22.54 21.75 16.28
CA ALA A 897 21.37 22.51 16.71
C ALA A 897 20.62 21.80 17.85
N GLU A 898 20.51 20.47 17.81
CA GLU A 898 19.87 19.66 18.87
C GLU A 898 20.61 19.76 20.21
N GLU A 899 21.94 19.82 20.18
CA GLU A 899 22.75 20.09 21.36
C GLU A 899 22.46 21.49 21.94
N LEU A 900 22.38 22.51 21.08
CA LEU A 900 22.12 23.89 21.51
C LEU A 900 20.69 24.06 22.07
N VAL A 901 19.70 23.39 21.46
CA VAL A 901 18.31 23.37 21.98
C VAL A 901 18.27 22.84 23.41
N ARG A 902 18.96 21.73 23.70
CA ARG A 902 19.04 21.18 25.07
C ARG A 902 19.75 22.12 26.03
N LYS A 903 20.83 22.75 25.58
CA LYS A 903 21.62 23.67 26.41
C LYS A 903 20.83 24.92 26.79
N GLU A 904 20.12 25.52 25.83
CA GLU A 904 19.36 26.77 26.04
C GLU A 904 17.93 26.51 26.58
N GLY A 905 17.47 25.26 26.59
CA GLY A 905 16.14 24.88 27.10
C GLY A 905 14.98 25.39 26.24
N ILE A 906 15.18 25.55 24.93
CA ILE A 906 14.17 26.10 24.01
C ILE A 906 13.11 25.03 23.69
N PRO A 907 11.81 25.31 23.86
CA PRO A 907 10.74 24.40 23.45
C PRO A 907 10.73 24.18 21.93
N VAL A 908 10.73 22.92 21.51
CA VAL A 908 10.64 22.52 20.11
C VAL A 908 9.40 21.67 19.91
N PHE A 909 8.56 22.07 18.96
CA PHE A 909 7.38 21.32 18.54
C PHE A 909 7.64 20.77 17.15
N SER A 910 7.42 19.47 16.96
CA SER A 910 7.60 18.83 15.66
C SER A 910 6.36 18.04 15.26
N SER A 911 5.95 18.19 14.01
CA SER A 911 4.81 17.47 13.46
C SER A 911 4.93 17.36 11.94
N ASN A 912 4.25 16.39 11.36
CA ASN A 912 4.01 16.27 9.91
C ASN A 912 2.62 16.79 9.51
N ILE A 913 1.87 17.34 10.48
CA ILE A 913 0.50 17.87 10.32
C ILE A 913 0.43 19.28 10.93
N VAL A 914 -0.07 20.25 10.15
CA VAL A 914 0.00 21.69 10.49
C VAL A 914 -0.83 22.02 11.72
N TYR A 915 -2.10 21.62 11.79
CA TYR A 915 -2.93 21.94 12.96
C TYR A 915 -2.39 21.27 14.23
N LYS A 916 -1.94 20.00 14.16
CA LYS A 916 -1.37 19.31 15.33
C LYS A 916 -0.11 20.03 15.85
N LEU A 917 0.71 20.58 14.94
CA LEU A 917 1.87 21.39 15.32
C LEU A 917 1.45 22.60 16.15
N ILE A 918 0.42 23.29 15.67
CA ILE A 918 -0.09 24.52 16.26
C ILE A 918 -0.86 24.24 17.56
N GLU A 919 -1.70 23.20 17.60
CA GLU A 919 -2.41 22.72 18.79
C GLU A 919 -1.43 22.33 19.89
N SER A 920 -0.36 21.59 19.55
CA SER A 920 0.67 21.21 20.53
C SER A 920 1.34 22.44 21.14
N TYR A 921 1.58 23.47 20.34
CA TYR A 921 2.09 24.75 20.79
C TYR A 921 1.06 25.51 21.66
N GLU A 922 -0.19 25.62 21.23
CA GLU A 922 -1.26 26.31 21.97
C GLU A 922 -1.55 25.65 23.31
N GLU A 923 -1.59 24.32 23.36
CA GLU A 923 -1.73 23.53 24.59
C GLU A 923 -0.58 23.79 25.54
N TRP A 924 0.65 23.85 25.03
CA TRP A 924 1.82 24.17 25.84
C TRP A 924 1.76 25.59 26.38
N VAL A 925 1.40 26.58 25.55
CA VAL A 925 1.23 27.98 26.00
C VAL A 925 0.15 28.07 27.09
N ALA A 926 -0.98 27.39 26.91
CA ALA A 926 -2.06 27.37 27.90
C ALA A 926 -1.59 26.78 29.24
N LYS A 927 -0.92 25.61 29.20
CA LYS A 927 -0.36 24.96 30.39
C LYS A 927 0.69 25.82 31.08
N GLU A 928 1.56 26.48 30.34
CA GLU A 928 2.64 27.30 30.88
C GLU A 928 2.10 28.60 31.51
N LYS A 929 1.07 29.21 30.90
CA LYS A 929 0.34 30.34 31.50
C LYS A 929 -0.37 29.93 32.78
N GLU A 930 -1.03 28.78 32.79
CA GLU A 930 -1.71 28.27 33.99
C GLU A 930 -0.71 27.97 35.10
N ARG A 931 0.42 27.34 34.78
CA ARG A 931 1.50 27.08 35.75
C ARG A 931 2.04 28.37 36.35
N GLU A 932 2.26 29.40 35.54
CA GLU A 932 2.73 30.70 36.02
C GLU A 932 1.67 31.39 36.89
N LYS A 933 0.40 31.34 36.48
CA LYS A 933 -0.74 31.86 37.24
C LYS A 933 -0.83 31.19 38.61
N LEU A 934 -0.76 29.86 38.68
CA LEU A 934 -0.76 29.09 39.93
C LEU A 934 0.46 29.40 40.80
N ALA A 935 1.65 29.56 40.20
CA ALA A 935 2.86 29.91 40.92
C ALA A 935 2.82 31.34 41.50
N GLN A 936 2.18 32.28 40.80
CA GLN A 936 1.92 33.63 41.32
C GLN A 936 0.89 33.60 42.44
N LEU A 937 -0.23 32.88 42.24
CA LEU A 937 -1.28 32.71 43.25
C LEU A 937 -0.76 32.06 44.53
N ALA A 938 0.14 31.08 44.43
CA ALA A 938 0.74 30.40 45.58
C ALA A 938 1.62 31.30 46.46
N LYS A 939 2.09 32.45 45.95
CA LYS A 939 2.88 33.43 46.70
C LYS A 939 2.01 34.39 47.53
N LEU A 940 0.71 34.46 47.26
CA LEU A 940 -0.20 35.40 47.90
C LEU A 940 -0.83 34.77 49.15
N VAL A 941 -0.99 35.56 50.21
CA VAL A 941 -1.79 35.15 51.37
C VAL A 941 -3.26 35.18 50.96
N ARG A 942 -3.95 34.03 51.07
CA ARG A 942 -5.37 33.89 50.71
C ARG A 942 -6.30 34.14 51.91
N PRO A 943 -7.59 34.47 51.67
CA PRO A 943 -8.57 34.64 52.74
C PRO A 943 -8.78 33.32 53.48
N GLY A 944 -8.72 33.36 54.81
CA GLY A 944 -9.00 32.21 55.66
C GLY A 944 -9.60 32.67 56.98
N LYS A 945 -10.60 31.93 57.45
CA LYS A 945 -11.33 32.14 58.70
C LYS A 945 -11.37 30.81 59.44
N ILE A 946 -10.85 30.79 60.65
CA ILE A 946 -10.72 29.58 61.46
C ILE A 946 -11.30 29.80 62.85
N ARG A 947 -11.84 28.74 63.45
CA ARG A 947 -12.29 28.72 64.85
C ARG A 947 -11.36 27.85 65.66
N VAL A 948 -10.94 28.32 66.83
CA VAL A 948 -10.19 27.51 67.79
C VAL A 948 -11.17 26.56 68.50
N LEU A 949 -10.92 25.26 68.42
CA LEU A 949 -11.83 24.26 68.98
C LEU A 949 -11.69 24.16 70.51
N PRO A 950 -12.78 24.23 71.28
CA PRO A 950 -12.75 24.05 72.73
C PRO A 950 -12.27 22.67 73.15
N GLY A 951 -11.38 22.61 74.15
CA GLY A 951 -10.74 21.39 74.63
C GLY A 951 -9.57 20.87 73.78
N TYR A 952 -9.18 21.58 72.70
CA TYR A 952 -8.12 21.14 71.79
C TYR A 952 -6.88 22.06 71.81
N ILE A 953 -6.50 22.56 72.98
CA ILE A 953 -5.19 23.22 73.17
C ILE A 953 -4.13 22.17 73.51
N PHE A 954 -3.26 21.86 72.54
CA PHE A 954 -2.16 20.91 72.74
C PHE A 954 -0.92 21.59 73.34
N ARG A 955 -0.68 22.86 73.01
CA ARG A 955 0.43 23.65 73.54
C ARG A 955 0.07 25.13 73.56
N ARG A 956 0.30 25.80 74.69
CA ARG A 956 -0.12 27.21 74.87
C ARG A 956 0.78 28.25 74.20
N SER A 957 2.08 27.97 74.00
CA SER A 957 3.01 28.88 73.33
C SER A 957 4.30 28.19 72.86
N ASN A 958 5.05 28.85 71.97
CA ASN A 958 6.40 28.50 71.49
C ASN A 958 6.61 27.09 70.90
N PRO A 959 5.94 26.71 69.79
CA PRO A 959 4.81 27.37 69.14
C PRO A 959 3.49 27.02 69.85
N ALA A 960 2.47 27.87 69.74
CA ALA A 960 1.14 27.50 70.19
C ALA A 960 0.60 26.41 69.25
N ILE A 961 0.05 25.32 69.78
CA ILE A 961 -0.52 24.21 69.00
C ILE A 961 -1.98 24.06 69.42
N VAL A 962 -2.88 24.30 68.49
CA VAL A 962 -4.32 24.32 68.73
C VAL A 962 -5.05 23.53 67.65
N GLY A 963 -6.09 22.80 68.04
CA GLY A 963 -7.08 22.27 67.11
C GLY A 963 -7.98 23.40 66.62
N ILE A 964 -8.18 23.46 65.32
CA ILE A 964 -9.03 24.48 64.68
C ILE A 964 -10.01 23.81 63.72
N GLU A 965 -11.09 24.53 63.41
CA GLU A 965 -11.99 24.24 62.31
C GLU A 965 -11.91 25.39 61.30
N VAL A 966 -11.73 25.08 60.01
CA VAL A 966 -11.76 26.11 58.96
C VAL A 966 -13.22 26.43 58.64
N LEU A 967 -13.63 27.67 58.94
CA LEU A 967 -15.01 28.15 58.71
C LEU A 967 -15.21 28.74 57.32
N GLY A 968 -14.15 29.22 56.70
CA GLY A 968 -14.20 29.89 55.40
C GLY A 968 -12.80 30.06 54.82
N GLY A 969 -12.68 29.91 53.51
CA GLY A 969 -11.45 30.08 52.77
C GLY A 969 -10.42 28.97 52.99
N VAL A 970 -9.14 29.35 52.88
CA VAL A 970 -8.01 28.42 52.93
C VAL A 970 -6.88 28.95 53.80
N ILE A 971 -6.26 28.05 54.55
CA ILE A 971 -5.03 28.32 55.31
C ILE A 971 -3.88 27.45 54.82
N ARG A 972 -2.66 27.99 54.85
CA ARG A 972 -1.43 27.27 54.48
C ARG A 972 -0.32 27.56 55.49
N PRO A 973 0.68 26.67 55.61
CA PRO A 973 1.93 27.00 56.28
C PRO A 973 2.53 28.30 55.71
N GLY A 974 3.05 29.16 56.59
CA GLY A 974 3.56 30.49 56.31
C GLY A 974 2.50 31.60 56.42
N TYR A 975 1.20 31.30 56.49
CA TYR A 975 0.18 32.35 56.52
C TYR A 975 0.14 33.05 57.89
N PRO A 976 0.18 34.40 57.91
CA PRO A 976 0.01 35.17 59.14
C PRO A 976 -1.45 35.14 59.59
N LEU A 977 -1.69 35.23 60.90
CA LEU A 977 -3.00 35.20 61.53
C LEU A 977 -3.25 36.48 62.35
N MET A 978 -4.51 36.92 62.37
CA MET A 978 -5.01 38.02 63.18
C MET A 978 -6.33 37.66 63.86
N ARG A 979 -6.68 38.39 64.92
CA ARG A 979 -8.01 38.32 65.53
C ARG A 979 -9.04 39.16 64.78
N GLU A 980 -10.30 39.03 65.19
CA GLU A 980 -11.42 39.85 64.70
C GLU A 980 -11.25 41.36 64.96
N ASP A 981 -10.45 41.76 65.96
CA ASP A 981 -10.07 43.17 66.20
C ASP A 981 -8.89 43.63 65.31
N GLY A 982 -8.37 42.75 64.45
CA GLY A 982 -7.24 42.97 63.55
C GLY A 982 -5.88 43.03 64.23
N ARG A 983 -5.72 42.57 65.48
CA ARG A 983 -4.40 42.39 66.12
C ARG A 983 -3.74 41.14 65.56
N ARG A 984 -2.48 41.26 65.12
CA ARG A 984 -1.67 40.15 64.59
C ARG A 984 -1.25 39.23 65.74
N LEU A 985 -1.31 37.91 65.50
CA LEU A 985 -0.96 36.88 66.48
C LEU A 985 0.38 36.22 66.15
N GLY A 986 0.56 35.76 64.92
CA GLY A 986 1.72 34.98 64.50
C GLY A 986 1.51 34.38 63.11
N GLU A 987 2.31 33.39 62.74
CA GLU A 987 2.27 32.70 61.45
C GLU A 987 2.07 31.20 61.64
N ILE A 988 1.29 30.58 60.76
CA ILE A 988 1.10 29.13 60.77
C ILE A 988 2.42 28.46 60.36
N MET A 989 3.04 27.74 61.27
CA MET A 989 4.26 26.97 61.00
C MET A 989 3.96 25.66 60.29
N GLN A 990 2.91 24.96 60.72
CA GLN A 990 2.55 23.64 60.20
C GLN A 990 1.07 23.37 60.42
N ILE A 991 0.47 22.63 59.50
CA ILE A 991 -0.90 22.10 59.59
C ILE A 991 -0.81 20.57 59.64
N GLN A 992 -1.56 19.94 60.52
CA GLN A 992 -1.58 18.49 60.69
C GLN A 992 -2.99 17.94 60.81
N GLU A 993 -3.24 16.81 60.14
CA GLU A 993 -4.43 15.99 60.33
C GLU A 993 -3.98 14.58 60.71
N ARG A 994 -4.40 14.11 61.90
CA ARG A 994 -4.05 12.79 62.44
C ARG A 994 -2.54 12.48 62.37
N GLY A 995 -1.71 13.48 62.69
CA GLY A 995 -0.24 13.37 62.68
C GLY A 995 0.44 13.50 61.31
N LYS A 996 -0.30 13.63 60.21
CA LYS A 996 0.26 13.87 58.86
C LYS A 996 0.26 15.36 58.54
N ALA A 997 1.40 15.86 58.03
CA ALA A 997 1.52 17.24 57.60
C ALA A 997 0.67 17.51 56.35
N LEU A 998 -0.08 18.61 56.36
CA LEU A 998 -0.89 19.05 55.22
C LEU A 998 -0.32 20.32 54.59
N PRO A 999 -0.34 20.43 53.24
CA PRO A 999 0.09 21.64 52.54
C PRO A 999 -0.94 22.79 52.65
N GLU A 1000 -2.22 22.46 52.86
CA GLU A 1000 -3.30 23.42 53.06
C GLU A 1000 -4.47 22.79 53.82
N ALA A 1001 -5.33 23.62 54.43
CA ALA A 1001 -6.62 23.21 54.96
C ALA A 1001 -7.74 24.17 54.51
N ARG A 1002 -8.91 23.61 54.20
CA ARG A 1002 -10.09 24.27 53.63
C ARG A 1002 -11.33 24.07 54.51
N VAL A 1003 -12.40 24.79 54.16
CA VAL A 1003 -13.68 24.81 54.88
C VAL A 1003 -14.16 23.41 55.29
N GLY A 1004 -14.59 23.29 56.55
CA GLY A 1004 -15.10 22.07 57.15
C GLY A 1004 -14.03 21.12 57.68
N GLN A 1005 -12.74 21.35 57.39
CA GLN A 1005 -11.66 20.53 57.95
C GLN A 1005 -11.34 20.96 59.39
N ALA A 1006 -11.29 19.97 60.28
CA ALA A 1006 -10.80 20.10 61.65
C ALA A 1006 -9.36 19.58 61.73
N VAL A 1007 -8.39 20.47 61.92
CA VAL A 1007 -6.95 20.19 61.86
C VAL A 1007 -6.21 20.81 63.03
N ALA A 1008 -5.05 20.27 63.39
CA ALA A 1008 -4.15 20.92 64.35
C ALA A 1008 -3.21 21.87 63.61
N ILE A 1009 -3.09 23.11 64.08
CA ILE A 1009 -2.12 24.07 63.55
C ILE A 1009 -1.10 24.46 64.61
N SER A 1010 0.15 24.63 64.19
CA SER A 1010 1.21 25.22 65.01
C SER A 1010 1.39 26.68 64.63
N ILE A 1011 1.29 27.61 65.58
CA ILE A 1011 1.42 29.05 65.37
C ILE A 1011 2.74 29.53 65.96
N ARG A 1012 3.61 30.06 65.11
CA ARG A 1012 4.90 30.67 65.46
C ARG A 1012 4.72 32.17 65.68
N GLY A 1013 5.24 32.68 66.79
CA GLY A 1013 5.18 34.10 67.16
C GLY A 1013 5.11 34.27 68.67
N ASN A 1014 5.11 35.51 69.14
CA ASN A 1014 4.92 35.84 70.57
C ASN A 1014 3.44 35.72 70.96
N VAL A 1015 2.87 34.53 70.79
CA VAL A 1015 1.45 34.25 71.04
C VAL A 1015 1.30 33.22 72.17
N LEU A 1016 0.34 33.49 73.05
CA LEU A 1016 -0.01 32.67 74.21
C LEU A 1016 -1.52 32.47 74.24
N VAL A 1017 -1.96 31.21 74.12
CA VAL A 1017 -3.38 30.82 74.28
C VAL A 1017 -3.79 31.00 75.74
N GLY A 1018 -4.92 31.66 76.00
CA GLY A 1018 -5.33 32.08 77.35
C GLY A 1018 -5.02 33.55 77.68
N ARG A 1019 -4.34 34.27 76.78
CA ARG A 1019 -4.00 35.70 76.94
C ARG A 1019 -4.24 36.51 75.67
N HIS A 1020 -3.78 35.99 74.53
CA HIS A 1020 -3.90 36.68 73.25
C HIS A 1020 -5.13 36.22 72.48
N PHE A 1021 -5.49 34.95 72.61
CA PHE A 1021 -6.74 34.38 72.10
C PHE A 1021 -7.12 33.17 72.96
N ASP A 1022 -8.40 32.82 72.95
CA ASP A 1022 -8.97 31.75 73.77
C ASP A 1022 -9.64 30.66 72.92
N GLU A 1023 -10.07 29.59 73.59
CA GLU A 1023 -10.90 28.56 72.96
C GLU A 1023 -12.22 29.16 72.46
N GLY A 1024 -12.66 28.76 71.27
CA GLY A 1024 -13.85 29.32 70.62
C GLY A 1024 -13.61 30.59 69.82
N ASP A 1025 -12.46 31.27 69.99
CA ASP A 1025 -12.14 32.48 69.23
C ASP A 1025 -12.08 32.21 67.71
N ILE A 1026 -12.52 33.21 66.94
CA ILE A 1026 -12.36 33.24 65.49
C ILE A 1026 -11.11 34.02 65.13
N LEU A 1027 -10.24 33.38 64.33
CA LEU A 1027 -9.04 33.97 63.78
C LEU A 1027 -9.16 34.07 62.25
N TYR A 1028 -8.47 35.06 61.68
CA TYR A 1028 -8.45 35.34 60.26
C TYR A 1028 -7.02 35.31 59.73
N THR A 1029 -6.85 35.03 58.45
CA THR A 1029 -5.56 35.28 57.79
C THR A 1029 -5.29 36.78 57.74
N ASP A 1030 -4.08 37.17 58.12
CA ASP A 1030 -3.64 38.56 58.16
C ASP A 1030 -3.10 38.99 56.78
N MET A 1031 -4.02 39.24 55.84
CA MET A 1031 -3.67 39.53 54.45
C MET A 1031 -3.02 40.91 54.28
N PRO A 1032 -1.84 41.01 53.63
CA PRO A 1032 -1.28 42.29 53.18
C PRO A 1032 -2.17 43.01 52.16
N GLU A 1033 -2.18 44.34 52.16
CA GLU A 1033 -2.95 45.13 51.20
C GLU A 1033 -2.59 44.81 49.74
N ARG A 1034 -1.29 44.60 49.47
CA ARG A 1034 -0.79 44.19 48.16
C ARG A 1034 -1.46 42.91 47.68
N ASP A 1035 -1.52 41.89 48.53
CA ASP A 1035 -2.06 40.58 48.19
C ASP A 1035 -3.57 40.65 47.98
N VAL A 1036 -4.29 41.45 48.77
CA VAL A 1036 -5.72 41.74 48.58
C VAL A 1036 -5.97 42.37 47.21
N VAL A 1037 -5.21 43.41 46.86
CA VAL A 1037 -5.35 44.10 45.57
C VAL A 1037 -5.02 43.17 44.41
N GLU A 1038 -3.94 42.39 44.53
CA GLU A 1038 -3.49 41.46 43.49
C GLU A 1038 -4.48 40.30 43.30
N LEU A 1039 -5.02 39.73 44.38
CA LEU A 1039 -6.06 38.70 44.32
C LEU A 1039 -7.34 39.20 43.64
N VAL A 1040 -7.86 40.36 44.02
CA VAL A 1040 -9.12 40.87 43.47
C VAL A 1040 -8.96 41.32 42.01
N ASN A 1041 -7.84 41.95 41.65
CA ASN A 1041 -7.65 42.47 40.30
C ASN A 1041 -7.23 41.39 39.29
N LYS A 1042 -6.42 40.39 39.70
CA LYS A 1042 -5.87 39.39 38.78
C LYS A 1042 -6.43 37.98 38.94
N PHE A 1043 -6.87 37.59 40.14
CA PHE A 1043 -7.20 36.20 40.46
C PHE A 1043 -8.63 36.01 41.01
N ARG A 1044 -9.52 36.98 40.83
CA ARG A 1044 -10.90 36.92 41.34
C ARG A 1044 -11.66 35.66 40.92
N SER A 1045 -11.49 35.23 39.67
CA SER A 1045 -12.15 34.01 39.14
C SER A 1045 -11.69 32.72 39.83
N GLU A 1046 -10.59 32.76 40.57
CA GLU A 1046 -9.99 31.60 41.25
C GLU A 1046 -10.35 31.51 42.74
N LEU A 1047 -11.08 32.50 43.27
CA LEU A 1047 -11.54 32.53 44.65
C LEU A 1047 -12.90 31.84 44.75
N SER A 1048 -13.06 30.97 45.74
CA SER A 1048 -14.37 30.39 46.06
C SER A 1048 -15.29 31.42 46.71
N ASP A 1049 -16.60 31.17 46.71
CA ASP A 1049 -17.59 32.08 47.30
C ASP A 1049 -17.31 32.35 48.78
N ASP A 1050 -16.88 31.33 49.53
CA ASP A 1050 -16.47 31.46 50.93
C ASP A 1050 -15.18 32.29 51.09
N GLU A 1051 -14.21 32.18 50.19
CA GLU A 1051 -13.04 33.07 50.19
C GLU A 1051 -13.42 34.53 49.94
N ILE A 1052 -14.37 34.78 49.03
CA ILE A 1052 -14.88 36.13 48.76
C ILE A 1052 -15.60 36.69 49.99
N MET A 1053 -16.41 35.88 50.68
CA MET A 1053 -17.08 36.30 51.92
C MET A 1053 -16.06 36.63 53.01
N VAL A 1054 -15.09 35.74 53.25
CA VAL A 1054 -14.03 35.96 54.24
C VAL A 1054 -13.16 37.17 53.89
N LEU A 1055 -12.88 37.39 52.60
CA LEU A 1055 -12.15 38.57 52.14
C LEU A 1055 -12.87 39.87 52.49
N LYS A 1056 -14.21 39.92 52.32
CA LYS A 1056 -15.02 41.09 52.72
C LYS A 1056 -14.93 41.34 54.23
N GLU A 1057 -14.98 40.27 55.04
CA GLU A 1057 -14.80 40.37 56.50
C GLU A 1057 -13.41 40.90 56.86
N ILE A 1058 -12.35 40.35 56.27
CA ILE A 1058 -10.95 40.79 56.48
C ILE A 1058 -10.78 42.27 56.14
N ILE A 1059 -11.32 42.72 55.01
CA ILE A 1059 -11.25 44.13 54.60
C ILE A 1059 -12.01 45.01 55.59
N ALA A 1060 -13.19 44.60 56.05
CA ALA A 1060 -13.95 45.34 57.05
C ALA A 1060 -13.19 45.47 58.38
N ILE A 1061 -12.56 44.38 58.85
CA ILE A 1061 -11.72 44.35 60.06
C ILE A 1061 -10.53 45.31 59.90
N LYS A 1062 -9.81 45.24 58.78
CA LYS A 1062 -8.64 46.10 58.51
C LYS A 1062 -9.02 47.57 58.39
N ARG A 1063 -10.17 47.90 57.81
CA ARG A 1063 -10.66 49.28 57.65
C ARG A 1063 -11.04 49.96 58.96
N LYS A 1064 -11.42 49.21 60.01
CA LYS A 1064 -11.62 49.78 61.35
C LYS A 1064 -10.35 50.47 61.89
N LYS A 1065 -9.16 49.99 61.50
CA LYS A 1065 -7.86 50.56 61.89
C LYS A 1065 -7.30 51.51 60.85
N ARG A 1066 -7.44 51.20 59.56
CA ARG A 1066 -6.97 52.03 58.44
C ARG A 1066 -8.09 52.16 57.40
N PRO A 1067 -8.89 53.24 57.43
CA PRO A 1067 -10.05 53.40 56.53
C PRO A 1067 -9.72 53.32 55.02
N THR A 1068 -8.49 53.64 54.63
CA THR A 1068 -8.01 53.59 53.23
C THR A 1068 -7.59 52.20 52.75
N PHE A 1069 -7.59 51.17 53.60
CA PHE A 1069 -7.12 49.83 53.25
C PHE A 1069 -7.94 49.22 52.10
N ALA A 1070 -7.24 48.84 51.02
CA ALA A 1070 -7.81 48.21 49.83
C ALA A 1070 -8.99 49.01 49.23
N LEU A 1071 -8.92 50.35 49.26
CA LEU A 1071 -9.97 51.21 48.72
C LEU A 1071 -10.17 51.03 47.21
N SER A 1072 -9.07 50.79 46.48
CA SER A 1072 -9.03 50.61 45.03
C SER A 1072 -9.86 49.42 44.51
N VAL A 1073 -10.14 48.43 45.36
CA VAL A 1073 -10.88 47.22 44.96
C VAL A 1073 -12.33 47.19 45.44
N GLN A 1074 -12.79 48.26 46.12
CA GLN A 1074 -14.15 48.38 46.64
C GLN A 1074 -15.28 48.26 45.59
N PRO A 1075 -15.14 48.76 44.34
CA PRO A 1075 -16.17 48.59 43.32
C PRO A 1075 -16.44 47.12 42.96
N TYR A 1076 -15.43 46.26 43.10
CA TYR A 1076 -15.53 44.84 42.77
C TYR A 1076 -16.14 44.02 43.93
N LEU A 1077 -16.21 44.56 45.14
CA LEU A 1077 -16.71 43.85 46.33
C LEU A 1077 -18.19 44.15 46.63
N LYS A 1078 -18.78 45.15 45.95
CA LYS A 1078 -20.22 45.31 45.80
C LYS A 1078 -20.74 44.26 44.83
#